data_AF-A0A415D908-F1
#
_entry.id   AF-A0A415D908-F1
#
_cell.length_a   1.000
_cell.length_b   1.000
_cell.length_c   1.000
_cell.angle_alpha   90.00
_cell.angle_beta   90.00
_cell.angle_gamma   90.00
#
_symmetry.space_group_name_H-M   'P 1'
#
loop_
_entity.id
_entity.type
_entity.pdbx_description
1 polymer ?
#
loop_
_entity_poly.entity_id
_entity_poly.type
_entity_poly.pdbx_seq_one_letter_code
_entity_poly.pdbx_strand_id
1 'polypeptide(L)'
;MKYYEDKSDRKMELKLLSLSEDDKLIRECMEQASAFYGCLGKMGVTEILCDRKKAQELGADCQITGIFTGGELTAFACAFEYTGLKRNGRKWLNPGDKEWRQIETLGTNVVVIPLLVGKEKVGRLIELLREQYRDSHLLFRISGEQSEKFQKDLAVVSEKNLKSHRYDAAGENVWLFHFAPQIRMEDTYFEEEILLILPGQEVLLEMGIEEAEVTMVELTGYEIVRSEKGSAFFRKPGAACEGVLLQCDYEQLLRYQRFINLTNYEEHFEQTDRGKALIYSEKYQSDSSLLWNDLLREMVKTRKAEWRIVPDSYIMYPVTYKDHDRLLECACYDNQEIGNYMHYMDIRLQCETGVPFGKDGIDLMERYKNRLERIPLGRLRVRITLEMILDILDHEDQPVGCDAEAEAVLSIDRLSHIGVLTLVSLSTPFLLSHFLDNIVRNQLMVIEENGEAVNLYAYMQEKWGLNASGTPKSYEMIPKEKNCLNKKQLGAVLLSETIYEEGEDFGEFTDAEILKLTNSETGMGQYSRAFVVAHTNVLLDFEKDLRGTIQARMYNAAFTCFYVELLMFEEAALTCFNKELIDLMAEVMRIEPTEFLTRARTITNRYLNTVDFWNVSVNYPSSQKSLQMIRKSFLIDDLKEKMEYNQKQVGNIFDINREIVDRQEAKEEKERDDQSNTALTILSVLCFFSAMIDGNDYLSTLDWLIPAGVLDIILKGVFPITMIGILLYVLKKLYGRSK
;
A
#
# COMPACT_ATOMS: atom_id res chain seq x y z
N MET A 1 2.25 30.18 -30.66
CA MET A 1 0.87 29.78 -31.02
C MET A 1 -0.06 30.92 -30.69
N LYS A 2 -1.07 31.14 -31.54
CA LYS A 2 -1.95 32.33 -31.53
C LYS A 2 -2.85 32.35 -30.29
N TYR A 3 -2.91 33.51 -29.64
CA TYR A 3 -3.97 33.88 -28.71
C TYR A 3 -5.32 33.87 -29.43
N TYR A 4 -6.29 33.16 -28.88
CA TYR A 4 -7.71 33.38 -29.17
C TYR A 4 -8.27 34.26 -28.04
N GLU A 5 -8.50 35.54 -28.34
CA GLU A 5 -9.52 36.33 -27.66
C GLU A 5 -10.87 35.76 -28.06
N ASP A 6 -11.66 35.27 -27.09
CA ASP A 6 -13.06 35.01 -27.31
C ASP A 6 -13.91 36.12 -26.70
N LYS A 7 -14.80 36.64 -27.54
CA LYS A 7 -15.71 37.75 -27.29
C LYS A 7 -17.03 37.17 -26.80
N SER A 8 -17.22 37.12 -25.48
CA SER A 8 -18.55 37.15 -24.89
C SER A 8 -18.54 37.89 -23.55
N ASP A 9 -19.05 39.13 -23.59
CA ASP A 9 -19.25 40.00 -22.42
C ASP A 9 -20.37 39.46 -21.51
N ARG A 10 -20.03 38.45 -20.69
CA ARG A 10 -20.68 38.15 -19.40
C ARG A 10 -19.62 37.67 -18.42
N LYS A 11 -18.80 38.60 -17.90
CA LYS A 11 -17.78 38.28 -16.88
C LYS A 11 -18.47 37.73 -15.62
N MET A 12 -18.12 36.51 -15.20
CA MET A 12 -18.24 36.09 -13.81
C MET A 12 -17.35 37.01 -12.98
N GLU A 13 -17.93 37.73 -12.02
CA GLU A 13 -17.17 38.48 -11.02
C GLU A 13 -17.17 37.69 -9.71
N LEU A 14 -15.99 37.53 -9.10
CA LEU A 14 -15.83 36.92 -7.79
C LEU A 14 -15.65 38.03 -6.76
N LYS A 15 -16.43 37.99 -5.67
CA LYS A 15 -16.21 38.82 -4.49
C LYS A 15 -15.91 37.92 -3.30
N LEU A 16 -14.68 38.05 -2.78
CA LEU A 16 -14.28 37.49 -1.50
C LEU A 16 -14.77 38.41 -0.38
N LEU A 17 -15.42 37.81 0.62
CA LEU A 17 -15.84 38.51 1.82
C LEU A 17 -15.16 37.85 3.01
N SER A 18 -14.13 38.48 3.56
CA SER A 18 -13.61 38.09 4.87
C SER A 18 -14.64 38.49 5.93
N LEU A 19 -15.04 37.53 6.76
CA LEU A 19 -16.13 37.69 7.74
C LEU A 19 -15.70 38.37 9.05
N SER A 20 -14.68 39.23 9.00
CA SER A 20 -14.25 39.99 10.18
C SER A 20 -14.98 41.33 10.36
N GLU A 21 -15.66 41.89 9.34
CA GLU A 21 -16.06 43.32 9.43
C GLU A 21 -17.50 43.74 9.03
N ASP A 22 -18.38 42.95 8.41
CA ASP A 22 -19.69 43.50 8.00
C ASP A 22 -20.90 42.53 8.02
N ASP A 23 -21.58 42.46 9.16
CA ASP A 23 -22.85 41.72 9.37
C ASP A 23 -23.99 42.16 8.42
N LYS A 24 -23.89 43.35 7.83
CA LYS A 24 -24.90 43.91 6.92
C LYS A 24 -24.85 43.26 5.54
N LEU A 25 -23.65 43.02 5.01
CA LEU A 25 -23.47 42.41 3.70
C LEU A 25 -23.88 40.93 3.70
N ILE A 26 -23.67 40.25 4.84
CA ILE A 26 -24.12 38.87 5.06
C ILE A 26 -25.64 38.78 5.05
N ARG A 27 -26.33 39.71 5.74
CA ARG A 27 -27.79 39.79 5.69
C ARG A 27 -28.30 40.03 4.28
N GLU A 28 -27.66 40.93 3.52
CA GLU A 28 -28.05 41.19 2.13
C GLU A 28 -27.82 39.96 1.21
N CYS A 29 -26.70 39.25 1.36
CA CYS A 29 -26.47 37.99 0.63
C CYS A 29 -27.46 36.88 1.03
N MET A 30 -27.81 36.77 2.31
CA MET A 30 -28.78 35.79 2.81
C MET A 30 -30.23 36.16 2.46
N GLU A 31 -30.58 37.44 2.41
CA GLU A 31 -31.88 37.93 1.94
C GLU A 31 -32.02 37.70 0.43
N GLN A 32 -30.96 37.88 -0.36
CA GLN A 32 -30.95 37.52 -1.78
C GLN A 32 -31.10 36.00 -1.99
N ALA A 33 -30.42 35.17 -1.20
CA ALA A 33 -30.60 33.71 -1.24
C ALA A 33 -32.02 33.28 -0.81
N SER A 34 -32.61 33.96 0.18
CA SER A 34 -33.98 33.73 0.64
C SER A 34 -35.04 34.21 -0.37
N ALA A 35 -34.77 35.29 -1.11
CA ALA A 35 -35.68 35.82 -2.12
C ALA A 35 -35.70 34.97 -3.40
N PHE A 36 -34.59 34.29 -3.72
CA PHE A 36 -34.47 33.41 -4.89
C PHE A 36 -35.16 32.05 -4.70
N TYR A 37 -35.40 31.61 -3.45
CA TYR A 37 -35.99 30.31 -3.13
C TYR A 37 -37.11 30.42 -2.08
N GLY A 38 -38.34 30.65 -2.55
CA GLY A 38 -39.55 30.41 -1.75
C GLY A 38 -39.80 28.93 -1.37
N CYS A 39 -38.83 28.03 -1.59
CA CYS A 39 -38.96 26.57 -1.39
C CYS A 39 -38.00 25.98 -0.35
N LEU A 40 -36.98 26.69 0.12
CA LEU A 40 -36.26 26.29 1.34
C LEU A 40 -37.03 26.89 2.51
N GLY A 41 -37.83 26.06 3.19
CA GLY A 41 -38.42 26.43 4.46
C GLY A 41 -37.34 26.98 5.41
N LYS A 42 -37.76 27.83 6.36
CA LYS A 42 -36.94 28.51 7.38
C LYS A 42 -35.79 27.70 8.03
N MET A 43 -35.71 26.38 7.87
CA MET A 43 -34.67 25.50 8.41
C MET A 43 -33.26 25.74 7.86
N GLY A 44 -33.05 25.86 6.54
CA GLY A 44 -31.69 25.92 5.97
C GLY A 44 -30.87 27.16 6.35
N VAL A 45 -31.53 28.32 6.48
CA VAL A 45 -30.89 29.57 6.95
C VAL A 45 -30.61 29.53 8.45
N THR A 46 -31.44 28.81 9.21
CA THR A 46 -31.32 28.68 10.68
C THR A 46 -30.18 27.73 11.06
N GLU A 47 -29.90 26.70 10.25
CA GLU A 47 -28.78 25.77 10.46
C GLU A 47 -27.42 26.45 10.23
N ILE A 48 -27.25 27.23 9.17
CA ILE A 48 -25.97 27.94 8.89
C ILE A 48 -25.65 28.98 9.98
N LEU A 49 -26.67 29.70 10.49
CA LEU A 49 -26.51 30.64 11.60
C LEU A 49 -26.26 29.93 12.94
N CYS A 50 -26.83 28.73 13.15
CA CYS A 50 -26.52 27.89 14.32
C CYS A 50 -25.09 27.34 14.26
N ASP A 51 -24.63 26.94 13.08
CA ASP A 51 -23.28 26.40 12.90
C ASP A 51 -22.21 27.49 12.98
N ARG A 52 -22.46 28.73 12.53
CA ARG A 52 -21.58 29.89 12.81
C ARG A 52 -21.46 30.16 14.31
N LYS A 53 -22.58 30.17 15.03
CA LYS A 53 -22.59 30.47 16.47
C LYS A 53 -21.88 29.38 17.27
N LYS A 54 -22.06 28.11 16.88
CA LYS A 54 -21.31 26.98 17.44
C LYS A 54 -19.84 26.97 17.06
N ALA A 55 -19.48 27.27 15.81
CA ALA A 55 -18.09 27.36 15.37
C ALA A 55 -17.35 28.46 16.15
N GLN A 56 -17.99 29.61 16.37
CA GLN A 56 -17.48 30.68 17.23
C GLN A 56 -17.39 30.27 18.72
N GLU A 57 -18.37 29.52 19.24
CA GLU A 57 -18.32 28.95 20.60
C GLU A 57 -17.24 27.86 20.75
N LEU A 58 -16.83 27.23 19.65
CA LEU A 58 -15.79 26.21 19.57
C LEU A 58 -14.41 26.78 19.22
N GLY A 59 -14.30 28.05 18.84
CA GLY A 59 -13.02 28.67 18.47
C GLY A 59 -12.50 28.32 17.07
N ALA A 60 -13.38 27.88 16.17
CA ALA A 60 -13.06 27.59 14.77
C ALA A 60 -13.31 28.81 13.87
N ASP A 61 -12.38 29.08 12.95
CA ASP A 61 -12.55 30.11 11.92
C ASP A 61 -13.53 29.61 10.84
N CYS A 62 -14.46 30.48 10.44
CA CYS A 62 -15.51 30.19 9.47
C CYS A 62 -15.39 31.19 8.31
N GLN A 63 -15.10 30.70 7.10
CA GLN A 63 -15.06 31.50 5.88
C GLN A 63 -16.21 31.12 4.96
N ILE A 64 -16.99 32.11 4.51
CA ILE A 64 -18.08 31.90 3.54
C ILE A 64 -17.69 32.53 2.21
N THR A 65 -17.52 31.70 1.19
CA THR A 65 -17.18 32.12 -0.17
C THR A 65 -18.44 32.09 -1.04
N GLY A 66 -18.86 33.24 -1.56
CA GLY A 66 -19.94 33.33 -2.56
C GLY A 66 -19.41 33.40 -3.99
N ILE A 67 -19.98 32.62 -4.91
CA ILE A 67 -19.66 32.64 -6.34
C ILE A 67 -20.76 33.40 -7.08
N PHE A 68 -20.40 34.47 -7.78
CA PHE A 68 -21.36 35.27 -8.56
C PHE A 68 -21.14 35.10 -10.08
N THR A 69 -22.23 35.07 -10.83
CA THR A 69 -22.22 35.04 -12.30
C THR A 69 -23.17 36.09 -12.83
N GLY A 70 -22.67 37.07 -13.59
CA GLY A 70 -23.52 38.15 -14.11
C GLY A 70 -24.18 39.01 -13.01
N GLY A 71 -23.57 39.11 -11.83
CA GLY A 71 -24.09 39.87 -10.69
C GLY A 71 -25.03 39.09 -9.77
N GLU A 72 -25.39 37.85 -10.09
CA GLU A 72 -26.24 36.99 -9.25
C GLU A 72 -25.42 35.95 -8.50
N LEU A 73 -25.74 35.70 -7.23
CA LEU A 73 -25.13 34.62 -6.44
C LEU A 73 -25.54 33.26 -7.00
N THR A 74 -24.56 32.47 -7.43
CA THR A 74 -24.74 31.20 -8.13
C THR A 74 -24.29 29.97 -7.36
N ALA A 75 -23.41 30.12 -6.37
CA ALA A 75 -23.07 29.10 -5.39
C ALA A 75 -22.50 29.77 -4.12
N PHE A 76 -22.49 29.05 -2.99
CA PHE A 76 -21.68 29.44 -1.84
C PHE A 76 -20.98 28.22 -1.24
N ALA A 77 -19.82 28.44 -0.64
CA ALA A 77 -19.06 27.45 0.12
C ALA A 77 -18.83 27.98 1.53
N CYS A 78 -19.06 27.16 2.55
CA CYS A 78 -18.77 27.50 3.93
C CYS A 78 -17.60 26.64 4.41
N ALA A 79 -16.41 27.21 4.47
CA ALA A 79 -15.27 26.54 5.05
C ALA A 79 -15.28 26.67 6.57
N PHE A 80 -15.10 25.54 7.24
CA PHE A 80 -14.90 25.49 8.69
C PHE A 80 -13.53 24.90 8.97
N GLU A 81 -12.66 25.66 9.62
CA GLU A 81 -11.35 25.17 10.00
C GLU A 81 -11.44 24.44 11.34
N TYR A 82 -11.71 23.13 11.28
CA TYR A 82 -11.70 22.28 12.47
C TYR A 82 -10.27 21.81 12.72
N THR A 83 -9.64 22.37 13.75
CA THR A 83 -8.38 21.83 14.32
C THR A 83 -8.64 21.42 15.78
N GLY A 84 -8.46 20.13 16.07
CA GLY A 84 -8.19 19.62 17.42
C GLY A 84 -9.08 20.05 18.59
N LEU A 85 -10.38 19.70 18.60
CA LEU A 85 -11.24 19.88 19.79
C LEU A 85 -11.75 18.56 20.37
N LYS A 86 -11.14 18.11 21.47
CA LYS A 86 -11.87 17.33 22.48
C LYS A 86 -12.65 18.31 23.36
N ARG A 87 -13.99 18.20 23.48
CA ARG A 87 -14.67 18.69 24.71
C ARG A 87 -16.07 18.16 25.06
N ASN A 88 -16.15 17.66 26.29
CA ASN A 88 -17.21 17.79 27.31
C ASN A 88 -18.69 17.52 26.93
N GLY A 89 -19.05 16.24 26.90
CA GLY A 89 -20.12 15.76 27.78
C GLY A 89 -21.59 15.96 27.39
N ARG A 90 -21.94 16.57 26.25
CA ARG A 90 -23.31 16.52 25.70
C ARG A 90 -23.32 16.27 24.19
N LYS A 91 -23.84 15.09 23.83
CA LYS A 91 -23.88 14.46 22.49
C LYS A 91 -24.80 15.25 21.54
N TRP A 92 -24.28 15.66 20.39
CA TRP A 92 -25.11 16.18 19.29
C TRP A 92 -25.45 15.10 18.24
N LEU A 93 -24.66 14.02 18.13
CA LEU A 93 -24.88 12.91 17.20
C LEU A 93 -24.37 11.60 17.84
N ASN A 94 -24.98 10.46 17.51
CA ASN A 94 -24.79 9.20 18.24
C ASN A 94 -23.34 8.67 18.10
N PRO A 95 -22.61 8.43 19.21
CA PRO A 95 -21.19 8.06 19.23
C PRO A 95 -20.94 6.56 18.95
N GLY A 96 -21.74 5.94 18.07
CA GLY A 96 -21.67 4.52 17.75
C GLY A 96 -20.93 4.19 16.45
N ASP A 97 -20.81 5.15 15.52
CA ASP A 97 -20.25 4.88 14.20
C ASP A 97 -18.75 5.18 14.17
N LYS A 98 -17.95 4.11 14.02
CA LYS A 98 -16.48 4.14 13.86
C LYS A 98 -16.04 5.06 12.70
N GLU A 99 -16.91 5.27 11.72
CA GLU A 99 -16.66 6.01 10.47
C GLU A 99 -16.38 7.51 10.67
N TRP A 100 -16.79 8.11 11.79
CA TRP A 100 -16.68 9.57 12.00
C TRP A 100 -15.39 10.04 12.69
N ARG A 101 -14.68 9.15 13.39
CA ARG A 101 -13.38 9.51 13.98
C ARG A 101 -12.31 9.83 12.94
N GLN A 102 -12.45 9.33 11.70
CA GLN A 102 -11.54 9.62 10.58
C GLN A 102 -11.68 11.05 10.04
N ILE A 103 -12.83 11.71 10.23
CA ILE A 103 -13.12 13.03 9.65
C ILE A 103 -12.67 14.17 10.59
N GLU A 104 -12.64 13.94 11.91
CA GLU A 104 -12.20 14.95 12.91
C GLU A 104 -10.68 15.17 12.95
N THR A 105 -9.89 14.24 12.41
CA THR A 105 -8.41 14.22 12.49
C THR A 105 -7.70 14.79 11.26
N LEU A 106 -8.44 15.17 10.22
CA LEU A 106 -7.90 15.67 8.96
C LEU A 106 -8.15 17.19 8.88
N GLY A 107 -7.11 17.98 8.58
CA GLY A 107 -7.16 19.45 8.56
C GLY A 107 -8.32 20.06 7.75
N THR A 108 -8.69 21.28 8.13
CA THR A 108 -9.65 22.22 7.50
C THR A 108 -10.80 21.58 6.71
N ASN A 109 -11.84 21.13 7.42
CA ASN A 109 -13.06 20.57 6.82
C ASN A 109 -13.94 21.65 6.16
N VAL A 110 -13.87 21.78 4.84
CA VAL A 110 -14.71 22.74 4.09
C VAL A 110 -16.07 22.15 3.73
N VAL A 111 -17.16 22.67 4.30
CA VAL A 111 -18.54 22.27 3.98
C VAL A 111 -19.08 23.10 2.83
N VAL A 112 -19.14 22.50 1.66
CA VAL A 112 -19.70 23.14 0.47
C VAL A 112 -21.16 22.73 0.29
N ILE A 113 -22.07 23.70 0.22
CA ILE A 113 -23.48 23.49 -0.10
C ILE A 113 -23.69 23.93 -1.56
N PRO A 114 -23.66 23.01 -2.54
CA PRO A 114 -23.87 23.39 -3.93
C PRO A 114 -25.33 23.80 -4.14
N LEU A 115 -25.57 25.06 -4.53
CA LEU A 115 -26.92 25.58 -4.79
C LEU A 115 -27.43 25.26 -6.21
N LEU A 116 -26.59 25.01 -7.22
CA LEU A 116 -26.99 24.55 -8.55
C LEU A 116 -25.89 23.70 -9.24
N VAL A 117 -26.33 22.69 -10.00
CA VAL A 117 -25.51 21.65 -10.64
C VAL A 117 -25.22 21.96 -12.12
N GLY A 118 -23.94 21.87 -12.52
CA GLY A 118 -23.46 21.90 -13.90
C GLY A 118 -21.92 21.83 -14.00
N LYS A 119 -21.40 20.96 -14.89
CA LYS A 119 -19.97 20.60 -15.03
C LYS A 119 -18.99 21.78 -14.95
N GLU A 120 -19.21 22.84 -15.71
CA GLU A 120 -18.31 24.01 -15.74
C GLU A 120 -18.24 24.76 -14.39
N LYS A 121 -19.39 24.89 -13.72
CA LYS A 121 -19.48 25.60 -12.43
C LYS A 121 -18.91 24.77 -11.28
N VAL A 122 -19.17 23.46 -11.30
CA VAL A 122 -18.56 22.51 -10.36
C VAL A 122 -17.05 22.52 -10.52
N GLY A 123 -16.55 22.50 -11.77
CA GLY A 123 -15.12 22.53 -12.00
C GLY A 123 -14.43 23.80 -11.51
N ARG A 124 -15.03 24.96 -11.76
CA ARG A 124 -14.44 26.22 -11.29
C ARG A 124 -14.48 26.37 -9.77
N LEU A 125 -15.55 25.91 -9.12
CA LEU A 125 -15.63 25.87 -7.65
C LEU A 125 -14.53 24.98 -7.06
N ILE A 126 -14.29 23.81 -7.66
CA ILE A 126 -13.23 22.90 -7.22
C ILE A 126 -11.84 23.49 -7.44
N GLU A 127 -11.57 24.13 -8.57
CA GLU A 127 -10.30 24.83 -8.80
C GLU A 127 -10.06 25.91 -7.73
N LEU A 128 -11.07 26.70 -7.41
CA LEU A 128 -10.96 27.76 -6.40
C LEU A 128 -10.76 27.20 -4.99
N LEU A 129 -11.52 26.17 -4.62
CA LEU A 129 -11.35 25.51 -3.33
C LEU A 129 -9.98 24.83 -3.22
N ARG A 130 -9.46 24.26 -4.31
CA ARG A 130 -8.09 23.75 -4.38
C ARG A 130 -7.05 24.85 -4.25
N GLU A 131 -7.26 26.02 -4.84
CA GLU A 131 -6.32 27.15 -4.73
C GLU A 131 -6.28 27.73 -3.31
N GLN A 132 -7.40 27.68 -2.60
CA GLN A 132 -7.59 28.24 -1.26
C GLN A 132 -7.22 27.24 -0.15
N TYR A 133 -7.57 25.97 -0.30
CA TYR A 133 -7.35 24.87 0.67
C TYR A 133 -6.45 23.79 0.05
N ARG A 134 -5.23 24.21 -0.32
CA ARG A 134 -4.27 23.43 -1.13
C ARG A 134 -3.87 22.09 -0.52
N ASP A 135 -3.95 22.01 0.80
CA ASP A 135 -3.41 20.96 1.64
C ASP A 135 -4.50 20.23 2.45
N SER A 136 -5.78 20.51 2.17
CA SER A 136 -6.90 19.98 2.95
C SER A 136 -7.76 19.01 2.14
N HIS A 137 -8.30 18.00 2.83
CA HIS A 137 -9.41 17.22 2.28
C HIS A 137 -10.68 18.06 2.33
N LEU A 138 -11.53 17.98 1.30
CA LEU A 138 -12.79 18.72 1.32
C LEU A 138 -13.95 17.75 1.55
N LEU A 139 -14.79 18.10 2.52
CA LEU A 139 -15.96 17.32 2.93
C LEU A 139 -17.23 17.99 2.40
N PHE A 140 -17.87 17.38 1.41
CA PHE A 140 -19.10 17.88 0.83
C PHE A 140 -20.30 17.18 1.46
N ARG A 141 -21.17 17.95 2.12
CA ARG A 141 -22.48 17.46 2.57
C ARG A 141 -23.48 17.71 1.46
N ILE A 142 -24.01 16.65 0.84
CA ILE A 142 -24.86 16.78 -0.35
C ILE A 142 -26.16 16.00 -0.14
N SER A 143 -27.27 16.71 0.03
CA SER A 143 -28.58 16.11 0.27
C SER A 143 -29.36 15.86 -1.03
N GLY A 144 -30.07 14.72 -1.11
CA GLY A 144 -31.12 14.46 -2.12
C GLY A 144 -30.64 14.11 -3.53
N GLU A 145 -31.56 14.16 -4.50
CA GLU A 145 -31.39 13.81 -5.93
C GLU A 145 -30.28 14.62 -6.64
N GLN A 146 -29.88 15.76 -6.08
CA GLN A 146 -28.76 16.58 -6.58
C GLN A 146 -27.39 15.96 -6.32
N SER A 147 -27.27 15.02 -5.38
CA SER A 147 -26.02 14.31 -5.07
C SER A 147 -25.49 13.47 -6.23
N GLU A 148 -26.35 12.66 -6.86
CA GLU A 148 -25.95 11.82 -8.00
C GLU A 148 -25.56 12.66 -9.23
N LYS A 149 -26.22 13.80 -9.44
CA LYS A 149 -25.93 14.69 -10.56
C LYS A 149 -24.65 15.47 -10.34
N PHE A 150 -24.43 15.97 -9.12
CA PHE A 150 -23.15 16.58 -8.73
C PHE A 150 -22.01 15.58 -8.84
N GLN A 151 -22.20 14.33 -8.40
CA GLN A 151 -21.21 13.26 -8.53
C GLN A 151 -20.85 12.98 -9.99
N LYS A 152 -21.85 12.88 -10.89
CA LYS A 152 -21.60 12.70 -12.33
C LYS A 152 -20.85 13.88 -12.94
N ASP A 153 -21.21 15.09 -12.57
CA ASP A 153 -20.55 16.30 -13.09
C ASP A 153 -19.13 16.44 -12.54
N LEU A 154 -18.91 16.08 -11.28
CA LEU A 154 -17.60 16.12 -10.63
C LEU A 154 -16.69 15.00 -11.14
N ALA A 155 -17.22 13.79 -11.37
CA ALA A 155 -16.49 12.69 -12.02
C ALA A 155 -15.96 13.09 -13.40
N VAL A 156 -16.77 13.83 -14.18
CA VAL A 156 -16.36 14.31 -15.52
C VAL A 156 -15.30 15.41 -15.43
N VAL A 157 -15.34 16.28 -14.42
CA VAL A 157 -14.30 17.31 -14.25
C VAL A 157 -13.01 16.73 -13.68
N SER A 158 -13.09 15.62 -12.96
CA SER A 158 -12.02 15.14 -12.07
C SER A 158 -11.23 13.93 -12.58
N GLU A 159 -11.44 13.54 -13.85
CA GLU A 159 -11.04 12.26 -14.51
C GLU A 159 -9.61 11.72 -14.28
N LYS A 160 -8.71 12.42 -13.56
CA LYS A 160 -7.35 11.92 -13.29
C LYS A 160 -6.83 12.06 -11.84
N ASN A 161 -7.42 12.87 -10.96
CA ASN A 161 -6.71 13.34 -9.74
C ASN A 161 -7.54 13.45 -8.45
N LEU A 162 -8.66 12.73 -8.35
CA LEU A 162 -9.58 12.80 -7.20
C LEU A 162 -10.06 11.41 -6.81
N LYS A 163 -9.75 10.99 -5.57
CA LYS A 163 -10.39 9.84 -4.91
C LYS A 163 -11.50 10.38 -4.02
N SER A 164 -12.68 9.77 -4.04
CA SER A 164 -13.77 10.16 -3.14
C SER A 164 -14.39 8.97 -2.43
N HIS A 165 -14.80 9.20 -1.19
CA HIS A 165 -15.47 8.22 -0.34
C HIS A 165 -16.84 8.77 0.08
N ARG A 166 -17.88 7.94 0.00
CA ARG A 166 -19.23 8.28 0.43
C ARG A 166 -19.49 7.67 1.80
N TYR A 167 -19.97 8.50 2.71
CA TYR A 167 -20.41 8.11 4.05
C TYR A 167 -21.91 8.39 4.19
N ASP A 168 -22.63 7.46 4.85
CA ASP A 168 -24.04 7.66 5.20
C ASP A 168 -24.12 8.06 6.68
N ALA A 169 -24.34 9.34 6.93
CA ALA A 169 -24.32 9.92 8.27
C ALA A 169 -25.73 10.30 8.69
N ALA A 170 -26.33 9.56 9.62
CA ALA A 170 -27.63 9.92 10.19
C ALA A 170 -28.74 10.23 9.14
N GLY A 171 -28.72 9.54 8.00
CA GLY A 171 -29.68 9.72 6.90
C GLY A 171 -29.29 10.78 5.87
N GLU A 172 -28.04 11.23 5.87
CA GLU A 172 -27.50 12.19 4.91
C GLU A 172 -26.25 11.64 4.20
N ASN A 173 -26.17 11.90 2.90
CA ASN A 173 -25.01 11.54 2.09
C ASN A 173 -23.90 12.58 2.27
N VAL A 174 -22.78 12.16 2.86
CA VAL A 174 -21.56 12.95 2.99
C VAL A 174 -20.49 12.39 2.07
N TRP A 175 -19.78 13.27 1.36
CA TRP A 175 -18.74 12.92 0.42
C TRP A 175 -17.40 13.53 0.84
N LEU A 176 -16.41 12.70 1.09
CA LEU A 176 -15.04 13.13 1.31
C LEU A 176 -14.30 13.10 -0.03
N PHE A 177 -13.68 14.20 -0.42
CA PHE A 177 -12.84 14.28 -1.61
C PHE A 177 -11.38 14.49 -1.22
N HIS A 178 -10.53 13.54 -1.61
CA HIS A 178 -9.09 13.64 -1.48
C HIS A 178 -8.52 14.33 -2.73
N PHE A 179 -7.94 15.51 -2.54
CA PHE A 179 -7.25 16.21 -3.60
C PHE A 179 -5.78 15.81 -3.64
N ALA A 180 -5.29 15.49 -4.85
CA ALA A 180 -3.87 15.51 -5.15
C ALA A 180 -3.28 16.90 -4.78
N PRO A 181 -2.17 16.97 -4.00
CA PRO A 181 -1.48 18.23 -3.74
C PRO A 181 -1.00 18.85 -5.05
N GLN A 182 -1.23 20.15 -5.25
CA GLN A 182 -0.63 20.85 -6.39
C GLN A 182 0.83 21.18 -6.08
N ILE A 183 1.77 20.44 -6.67
CA ILE A 183 3.19 20.73 -6.58
C ILE A 183 3.51 21.95 -7.45
N ARG A 184 3.89 23.07 -6.84
CA ARG A 184 4.66 24.10 -7.54
C ARG A 184 6.14 23.82 -7.31
N MET A 185 6.89 23.59 -8.40
CA MET A 185 8.34 23.36 -8.31
C MET A 185 9.11 24.53 -7.68
N GLU A 186 8.54 25.74 -7.72
CA GLU A 186 9.15 26.98 -7.23
C GLU A 186 9.15 27.09 -5.69
N ASP A 187 8.36 26.28 -4.98
CA ASP A 187 8.23 26.31 -3.51
C ASP A 187 8.85 25.08 -2.81
N THR A 188 9.50 24.18 -3.56
CA THR A 188 9.87 22.83 -3.08
C THR A 188 11.35 22.63 -2.82
N TYR A 189 12.22 23.45 -3.41
CA TYR A 189 13.67 23.35 -3.26
C TYR A 189 14.24 24.54 -2.50
N PHE A 190 15.23 24.29 -1.66
CA PHE A 190 15.89 25.32 -0.87
C PHE A 190 17.12 25.87 -1.58
N GLU A 191 17.33 27.18 -1.41
CA GLU A 191 18.60 27.86 -1.73
C GLU A 191 19.71 27.42 -0.74
N GLU A 192 20.93 27.93 -0.87
CA GLU A 192 22.04 27.57 0.03
C GLU A 192 21.76 27.90 1.49
N GLU A 193 21.00 28.96 1.75
CA GLU A 193 20.67 29.44 3.10
C GLU A 193 19.18 29.27 3.38
N ILE A 194 18.86 28.66 4.52
CA ILE A 194 17.50 28.36 4.97
C ILE A 194 17.22 29.15 6.25
N LEU A 195 16.08 29.82 6.28
CA LEU A 195 15.56 30.42 7.49
C LEU A 195 14.72 29.37 8.24
N LEU A 196 15.13 29.01 9.45
CA LEU A 196 14.50 28.01 10.30
C LEU A 196 14.08 28.65 11.62
N ILE A 197 12.84 28.43 12.03
CA ILE A 197 12.29 28.90 13.31
C ILE A 197 12.34 27.74 14.31
N LEU A 198 13.02 27.98 15.43
CA LEU A 198 13.18 27.04 16.54
C LEU A 198 12.37 27.49 17.77
N PRO A 199 11.88 26.56 18.60
CA PRO A 199 11.07 26.88 19.78
C PRO A 199 11.89 27.47 20.95
N GLY A 200 13.22 27.43 20.87
CA GLY A 200 14.11 27.99 21.88
C GLY A 200 15.58 27.86 21.50
N GLN A 201 16.44 28.63 22.18
CA GLN A 201 17.89 28.62 21.92
C GLN A 201 18.55 27.33 22.43
N GLU A 202 17.94 26.65 23.39
CA GLU A 202 18.41 25.37 23.93
C GLU A 202 18.54 24.29 22.85
N VAL A 203 17.74 24.37 21.78
CA VAL A 203 17.76 23.44 20.65
C VAL A 203 19.08 23.52 19.86
N LEU A 204 19.72 24.70 19.83
CA LEU A 204 20.98 24.90 19.11
C LEU A 204 22.11 24.04 19.67
N LEU A 205 22.18 23.91 21.01
CA LEU A 205 23.17 23.08 21.69
C LEU A 205 23.00 21.61 21.30
N GLU A 206 21.75 21.14 21.24
CA GLU A 206 21.42 19.76 20.84
C GLU A 206 21.70 19.49 19.35
N MET A 207 21.62 20.52 18.50
CA MET A 207 22.06 20.47 17.10
C MET A 207 23.58 20.49 16.94
N GLY A 208 24.34 20.68 18.03
CA GLY A 208 25.79 20.85 18.02
C GLY A 208 26.24 22.18 17.42
N ILE A 209 25.42 23.23 17.58
CA ILE A 209 25.70 24.60 17.12
C ILE A 209 26.03 25.44 18.37
N GLU A 210 27.32 25.74 18.56
CA GLU A 210 27.82 26.47 19.74
C GLU A 210 27.69 28.00 19.59
N GLU A 211 27.83 28.54 18.37
CA GLU A 211 27.71 29.96 18.08
C GLU A 211 26.89 30.16 16.79
N ALA A 212 25.71 30.79 16.92
CA ALA A 212 24.90 31.22 15.78
C ALA A 212 24.27 32.58 16.07
N GLU A 213 24.26 33.44 15.05
CA GLU A 213 23.50 34.69 15.10
C GLU A 213 22.01 34.37 14.96
N VAL A 214 21.25 34.63 16.02
CA VAL A 214 19.82 34.36 16.06
C VAL A 214 19.01 35.63 16.29
N THR A 215 17.82 35.67 15.71
CA THR A 215 16.86 36.77 15.89
C THR A 215 15.59 36.22 16.52
N MET A 216 14.95 36.96 17.42
CA MET A 216 13.66 36.54 17.95
C MET A 216 12.54 36.93 16.99
N VAL A 217 11.53 36.07 16.85
CA VAL A 217 10.38 36.29 15.98
C VAL A 217 9.08 36.02 16.73
N GLU A 218 8.11 36.94 16.65
CA GLU A 218 6.77 36.74 17.18
C GLU A 218 5.95 35.87 16.22
N LEU A 219 5.32 34.83 16.76
CA LEU A 219 4.52 33.87 16.01
C LEU A 219 3.10 33.85 16.56
N THR A 220 2.12 33.90 15.67
CA THR A 220 0.70 33.79 15.99
C THR A 220 0.14 32.45 15.52
N GLY A 221 -0.75 31.84 16.30
CA GLY A 221 -1.31 30.52 16.01
C GLY A 221 -0.47 29.35 16.53
N TYR A 222 0.56 29.63 17.33
CA TYR A 222 1.45 28.63 17.91
C TYR A 222 1.61 28.85 19.42
N GLU A 223 1.73 27.76 20.16
CA GLU A 223 2.25 27.73 21.53
C GLU A 223 3.52 26.89 21.60
N ILE A 224 4.39 27.20 22.55
CA ILE A 224 5.58 26.39 22.82
C ILE A 224 5.26 25.46 23.98
N VAL A 225 5.26 24.15 23.70
CA VAL A 225 5.11 23.11 24.71
C VAL A 225 6.50 22.72 25.18
N ARG A 226 6.76 22.86 26.47
CA ARG A 226 8.03 22.46 27.10
C ARG A 226 7.82 21.18 27.88
N SER A 227 8.67 20.21 27.61
CA SER A 227 8.74 18.95 28.35
C SER A 227 10.14 18.75 28.94
N GLU A 228 10.32 17.71 29.77
CA GLU A 228 11.65 17.27 30.20
C GLU A 228 12.56 16.86 29.02
N LYS A 229 11.96 16.68 27.84
CA LYS A 229 12.55 16.18 26.60
C LYS A 229 12.67 17.27 25.54
N GLY A 230 12.55 18.55 25.89
CA GLY A 230 12.76 19.68 24.99
C GLY A 230 11.50 20.51 24.72
N SER A 231 11.68 21.51 23.86
CA SER A 231 10.64 22.46 23.47
C SER A 231 10.18 22.14 22.05
N ALA A 232 8.88 22.18 21.80
CA ALA A 232 8.28 22.00 20.48
C ALA A 232 7.20 23.07 20.23
N PHE A 233 6.98 23.41 18.97
CA PHE A 233 5.81 24.22 18.59
C PHE A 233 4.58 23.32 18.49
N PHE A 234 3.45 23.82 18.98
CA PHE A 234 2.15 23.19 18.81
C PHE A 234 1.17 24.20 18.23
N ARG A 235 0.42 23.82 17.19
CA ARG A 235 -0.54 24.74 16.58
C ARG A 235 -1.72 24.94 17.52
N LYS A 236 -2.02 26.21 17.81
CA LYS A 236 -3.13 26.61 18.65
C LYS A 236 -3.66 27.96 18.17
N PRO A 237 -4.83 27.97 17.51
CA PRO A 237 -5.46 29.21 17.05
C PRO A 237 -5.58 30.24 18.18
N GLY A 238 -5.18 31.48 17.90
CA GLY A 238 -5.21 32.58 18.86
C GLY A 238 -4.11 32.58 19.94
N ALA A 239 -3.24 31.57 19.99
CA ALA A 239 -2.03 31.63 20.81
C ALA A 239 -0.96 32.50 20.15
N ALA A 240 -0.04 33.04 20.95
CA ALA A 240 1.15 33.71 20.47
C ALA A 240 2.36 33.27 21.29
N CYS A 241 3.49 33.12 20.63
CA CYS A 241 4.76 32.79 21.27
C CYS A 241 5.92 33.48 20.55
N GLU A 242 7.10 33.44 21.16
CA GLU A 242 8.33 33.99 20.59
C GLU A 242 9.26 32.84 20.23
N GLY A 243 9.59 32.72 18.94
CA GLY A 243 10.51 31.73 18.40
C GLY A 243 11.89 32.30 18.12
N VAL A 244 12.85 31.43 17.86
CA VAL A 244 14.23 31.76 17.51
C VAL A 244 14.43 31.53 16.01
N LEU A 245 14.62 32.60 15.25
CA LEU A 245 14.96 32.55 13.84
C LEU A 245 16.46 32.31 13.67
N LEU A 246 16.79 31.18 13.06
CA LEU A 246 18.13 30.74 12.71
C LEU A 246 18.31 30.74 11.19
N GLN A 247 19.44 31.23 10.71
CA GLN A 247 19.88 31.01 9.34
C GLN A 247 20.82 29.80 9.33
N CYS A 248 20.47 28.75 8.60
CA CYS A 248 21.20 27.49 8.60
C CYS A 248 21.39 26.93 7.19
N ASP A 249 22.37 26.05 7.03
CA ASP A 249 22.51 25.24 5.82
C ASP A 249 21.60 24.00 5.86
N TYR A 250 21.53 23.28 4.75
CA TYR A 250 20.68 22.09 4.64
C TYR A 250 21.15 20.92 5.52
N GLU A 251 22.45 20.81 5.81
CA GLU A 251 22.96 19.77 6.72
C GLU A 251 22.52 20.02 8.16
N GLN A 252 22.54 21.28 8.60
CA GLN A 252 22.02 21.70 9.89
C GLN A 252 20.52 21.46 9.99
N LEU A 253 19.75 21.75 8.92
CA LEU A 253 18.33 21.42 8.86
C LEU A 253 18.08 19.91 9.06
N LEU A 254 18.80 19.05 8.34
CA LEU A 254 18.63 17.59 8.48
C LEU A 254 18.97 17.09 9.89
N ARG A 255 20.00 17.67 10.53
CA ARG A 255 20.31 17.36 11.95
C ARG A 255 19.16 17.72 12.88
N TYR A 256 18.51 18.86 12.64
CA TYR A 256 17.30 19.24 13.39
C TYR A 256 16.14 18.28 13.11
N GLN A 257 15.87 17.96 11.84
CA GLN A 257 14.82 17.02 11.46
C GLN A 257 15.01 15.63 12.10
N ARG A 258 16.26 15.16 12.18
CA ARG A 258 16.57 13.92 12.90
C ARG A 258 16.27 14.03 14.39
N PHE A 259 16.71 15.13 15.00
CA PHE A 259 16.57 15.35 16.44
C PHE A 259 15.11 15.36 16.89
N ILE A 260 14.23 16.01 16.13
CA ILE A 260 12.81 16.09 16.46
C ILE A 260 12.05 14.81 16.11
N ASN A 261 12.63 13.87 15.38
CA ASN A 261 11.92 12.76 14.75
C ASN A 261 10.73 13.25 13.90
N LEU A 262 11.06 13.57 12.64
CA LEU A 262 10.18 14.23 11.69
C LEU A 262 8.79 13.57 11.52
N THR A 263 8.66 12.27 11.79
CA THR A 263 7.39 11.55 11.76
C THR A 263 6.29 12.22 12.60
N ASN A 264 6.65 12.81 13.74
CA ASN A 264 5.71 13.46 14.67
C ASN A 264 5.42 14.93 14.35
N TYR A 265 6.02 15.49 13.32
CA TYR A 265 5.98 16.92 13.01
C TYR A 265 5.35 17.18 11.65
N GLU A 266 4.72 18.34 11.52
CA GLU A 266 4.28 18.93 10.24
C GLU A 266 5.23 20.06 9.85
N GLU A 267 5.46 20.18 8.55
CA GLU A 267 6.28 21.23 7.96
C GLU A 267 5.39 22.40 7.51
N HIS A 268 5.71 23.61 7.98
CA HIS A 268 5.02 24.82 7.56
C HIS A 268 6.00 25.95 7.22
N PHE A 269 5.45 26.95 6.54
CA PHE A 269 6.17 28.17 6.21
C PHE A 269 5.49 29.38 6.83
N GLU A 270 6.27 30.21 7.51
CA GLU A 270 5.84 31.47 8.08
C GLU A 270 6.55 32.63 7.38
N GLN A 271 5.83 33.72 7.16
CA GLN A 271 6.42 34.92 6.59
C GLN A 271 7.06 35.75 7.70
N THR A 272 8.38 35.94 7.62
CA THR A 272 9.14 36.82 8.51
C THR A 272 9.59 38.08 7.77
N ASP A 273 10.13 39.04 8.52
CA ASP A 273 10.78 40.24 8.00
C ASP A 273 12.01 39.93 7.12
N ARG A 274 12.69 38.81 7.41
CA ARG A 274 13.85 38.32 6.65
C ARG A 274 13.48 37.43 5.46
N GLY A 275 12.22 37.01 5.34
CA GLY A 275 11.74 36.16 4.25
C GLY A 275 10.86 35.01 4.74
N LYS A 276 10.58 34.07 3.83
CA LYS A 276 9.83 32.85 4.13
C LYS A 276 10.70 31.93 4.98
N ALA A 277 10.26 31.61 6.19
CA ALA A 277 10.97 30.78 7.14
C ALA A 277 10.22 29.48 7.42
N LEU A 278 10.98 28.42 7.64
CA LEU A 278 10.51 27.06 7.90
C LEU A 278 10.21 26.90 9.39
N ILE A 279 9.09 26.28 9.73
CA ILE A 279 8.74 25.94 11.11
C ILE A 279 8.21 24.51 11.14
N TYR A 280 8.56 23.77 12.20
CA TYR A 280 8.03 22.43 12.45
C TYR A 280 7.15 22.46 13.68
N SER A 281 5.93 21.93 13.56
CA SER A 281 4.99 21.83 14.67
C SER A 281 4.59 20.39 14.94
N GLU A 282 4.47 20.02 16.20
CA GLU A 282 4.14 18.66 16.62
C GLU A 282 2.65 18.38 16.34
N LYS A 283 2.37 17.24 15.69
CA LYS A 283 1.01 16.79 15.34
C LYS A 283 0.17 16.45 16.57
N TYR A 284 0.83 15.80 17.53
CA TYR A 284 0.24 15.26 18.73
C TYR A 284 1.18 15.51 19.87
N GLN A 285 0.71 16.11 20.97
CA GLN A 285 1.51 16.18 22.20
C GLN A 285 1.92 14.78 22.60
N SER A 286 3.18 14.43 22.36
CA SER A 286 3.74 13.14 22.69
C SER A 286 4.69 13.30 23.87
N ASP A 287 4.73 12.28 24.73
CA ASP A 287 5.84 12.14 25.69
C ASP A 287 7.12 11.69 24.96
N SER A 288 7.28 11.91 23.65
CA SER A 288 8.44 11.37 22.91
C SER A 288 9.73 11.95 23.46
N SER A 289 10.63 11.05 23.86
CA SER A 289 11.96 11.39 24.37
C SER A 289 12.83 11.97 23.28
N LEU A 290 13.72 12.90 23.67
CA LEU A 290 14.92 13.20 22.92
C LEU A 290 15.56 11.89 22.47
N LEU A 291 15.96 11.82 21.19
CA LEU A 291 16.60 10.65 20.60
C LEU A 291 17.80 10.10 21.40
N TRP A 292 18.41 10.94 22.25
CA TRP A 292 19.60 10.64 23.02
C TRP A 292 19.35 9.75 24.25
N ASN A 293 20.14 8.69 24.36
CA ASN A 293 20.45 8.02 25.62
C ASN A 293 21.97 8.02 25.87
N ASP A 294 22.41 7.58 27.06
CA ASP A 294 23.83 7.59 27.42
C ASP A 294 24.69 6.79 26.43
N LEU A 295 24.18 5.63 25.98
CA LEU A 295 24.87 4.78 25.01
C LEU A 295 25.10 5.51 23.67
N LEU A 296 24.04 6.11 23.10
CA LEU A 296 24.15 6.84 21.84
C LEU A 296 25.09 8.04 21.98
N ARG A 297 25.07 8.75 23.12
CA ARG A 297 25.99 9.87 23.39
C ARG A 297 27.45 9.43 23.37
N GLU A 298 27.77 8.26 23.91
CA GLU A 298 29.13 7.69 23.82
C GLU A 298 29.47 7.25 22.40
N MET A 299 28.59 6.50 21.74
CA MET A 299 28.79 5.98 20.38
C MET A 299 29.05 7.10 19.35
N VAL A 300 28.35 8.23 19.45
CA VAL A 300 28.52 9.35 18.51
C VAL A 300 29.92 9.98 18.60
N LYS A 301 30.64 9.85 19.73
CA LYS A 301 32.01 10.39 19.87
C LYS A 301 32.98 9.75 18.88
N THR A 302 32.84 8.46 18.63
CA THR A 302 33.67 7.66 17.71
C THR A 302 33.05 7.51 16.32
N ARG A 303 31.72 7.69 16.19
CA ARG A 303 30.95 7.48 14.94
C ARG A 303 30.50 8.76 14.24
N LYS A 304 31.28 9.84 14.35
CA LYS A 304 30.91 11.16 13.80
C LYS A 304 30.59 11.17 12.31
N ALA A 305 31.26 10.33 11.52
CA ALA A 305 31.03 10.23 10.08
C ALA A 305 29.64 9.64 9.77
N GLU A 306 29.29 8.53 10.41
CA GLU A 306 27.98 7.90 10.32
C GLU A 306 26.88 8.83 10.85
N TRP A 307 27.10 9.44 12.02
CA TRP A 307 26.13 10.35 12.64
C TRP A 307 25.83 11.61 11.82
N ARG A 308 26.72 12.01 10.91
CA ARG A 308 26.50 13.15 10.00
C ARG A 308 25.60 12.80 8.81
N ILE A 309 25.30 11.52 8.60
CA ILE A 309 24.44 11.04 7.53
C ILE A 309 23.03 10.95 8.10
N VAL A 310 22.12 11.66 7.44
CA VAL A 310 20.71 11.70 7.80
C VAL A 310 19.94 11.33 6.54
N PRO A 311 19.66 10.03 6.33
CA PRO A 311 18.89 9.58 5.18
C PRO A 311 17.39 9.77 5.39
N ASP A 312 16.63 9.70 4.31
CA ASP A 312 15.25 9.24 4.39
C ASP A 312 15.25 7.73 4.09
N SER A 313 14.81 6.91 5.04
CA SER A 313 14.79 5.45 4.93
C SER A 313 13.40 4.92 4.55
N TYR A 314 13.37 3.98 3.61
CA TYR A 314 12.19 3.24 3.20
C TYR A 314 12.47 1.74 3.28
N ILE A 315 11.92 1.06 4.29
CA ILE A 315 12.16 -0.37 4.52
C ILE A 315 10.97 -1.17 4.02
N MET A 316 11.16 -1.96 2.97
CA MET A 316 10.11 -2.70 2.29
C MET A 316 10.20 -4.19 2.59
N TYR A 317 9.17 -4.71 3.25
CA TYR A 317 9.01 -6.11 3.60
C TYR A 317 8.05 -6.79 2.62
N PRO A 318 8.48 -7.82 1.87
CA PRO A 318 7.55 -8.66 1.11
C PRO A 318 6.70 -9.48 2.08
N VAL A 319 5.38 -9.42 1.93
CA VAL A 319 4.42 -10.04 2.86
C VAL A 319 3.29 -10.78 2.15
N THR A 320 2.58 -11.60 2.91
CA THR A 320 1.27 -12.16 2.56
C THR A 320 0.25 -11.78 3.63
N TYR A 321 -1.01 -11.65 3.23
CA TYR A 321 -2.10 -11.35 4.15
C TYR A 321 -3.23 -12.36 3.99
N LYS A 322 -4.04 -12.54 5.04
CA LYS A 322 -5.16 -13.49 5.04
C LYS A 322 -6.52 -12.83 4.89
N ASP A 323 -6.70 -11.69 5.55
CA ASP A 323 -8.00 -11.04 5.72
C ASP A 323 -7.87 -9.58 5.30
N HIS A 324 -8.56 -9.22 4.22
CA HIS A 324 -8.57 -7.85 3.71
C HIS A 324 -9.36 -6.91 4.62
N ASP A 325 -10.49 -7.37 5.17
CA ASP A 325 -11.36 -6.53 5.99
C ASP A 325 -10.65 -6.13 7.29
N ARG A 326 -9.91 -7.07 7.90
CA ARG A 326 -9.05 -6.80 9.05
C ARG A 326 -8.01 -5.70 8.77
N LEU A 327 -7.42 -5.67 7.58
CA LEU A 327 -6.44 -4.63 7.21
C LEU A 327 -7.11 -3.26 7.10
N LEU A 328 -8.30 -3.20 6.52
CA LEU A 328 -9.07 -1.96 6.42
C LEU A 328 -9.51 -1.43 7.79
N GLU A 329 -9.78 -2.32 8.75
CA GLU A 329 -10.04 -1.94 10.15
C GLU A 329 -8.81 -1.32 10.85
N CYS A 330 -7.61 -1.65 10.40
CA CYS A 330 -6.35 -1.12 10.94
C CYS A 330 -5.90 0.18 10.25
N ALA A 331 -6.62 0.64 9.22
CA ALA A 331 -6.18 1.77 8.41
C ALA A 331 -6.24 3.11 9.17
N CYS A 332 -5.15 3.89 9.10
CA CYS A 332 -4.98 5.16 9.77
C CYS A 332 -4.61 6.26 8.77
N TYR A 333 -5.58 7.13 8.44
CA TYR A 333 -5.42 8.19 7.42
C TYR A 333 -5.12 9.55 8.04
N ASP A 334 -4.57 9.59 9.25
CA ASP A 334 -4.38 10.83 10.01
C ASP A 334 -3.14 11.64 9.59
N ASN A 335 -2.20 11.03 8.86
CA ASN A 335 -0.96 11.66 8.45
C ASN A 335 -0.99 12.14 6.99
N GLN A 336 -0.95 13.46 6.79
CA GLN A 336 -0.98 14.09 5.46
C GLN A 336 0.26 13.76 4.62
N GLU A 337 1.47 13.75 5.19
CA GLU A 337 2.71 13.42 4.49
C GLU A 337 2.70 12.00 3.96
N ILE A 338 2.13 11.06 4.70
CA ILE A 338 1.93 9.68 4.22
C ILE A 338 0.86 9.61 3.13
N GLY A 339 -0.21 10.40 3.25
CA GLY A 339 -1.15 10.61 2.15
C GLY A 339 -0.45 11.10 0.87
N ASN A 340 0.47 12.06 1.00
CA ASN A 340 1.27 12.58 -0.11
C ASN A 340 2.21 11.52 -0.70
N TYR A 341 2.91 10.76 0.14
CA TYR A 341 3.76 9.65 -0.29
C TYR A 341 2.97 8.62 -1.12
N MET A 342 1.82 8.15 -0.61
CA MET A 342 0.97 7.22 -1.34
C MET A 342 0.48 7.81 -2.67
N HIS A 343 0.14 9.09 -2.68
CA HIS A 343 -0.23 9.79 -3.90
C HIS A 343 0.93 9.86 -4.92
N TYR A 344 2.17 10.09 -4.48
CA TYR A 344 3.32 10.07 -5.38
C TYR A 344 3.60 8.68 -5.92
N MET A 345 3.44 7.64 -5.11
CA MET A 345 3.50 6.25 -5.57
C MET A 345 2.41 5.94 -6.60
N ASP A 346 1.19 6.48 -6.44
CA ASP A 346 0.11 6.40 -7.43
C ASP A 346 0.45 7.14 -8.74
N ILE A 347 1.09 8.32 -8.67
CA ILE A 347 1.57 9.04 -9.86
C ILE A 347 2.62 8.21 -10.59
N ARG A 348 3.62 7.65 -9.87
CA ARG A 348 4.65 6.81 -10.48
C ARG A 348 4.04 5.59 -11.15
N LEU A 349 3.07 4.96 -10.50
CA LEU A 349 2.28 3.92 -11.14
C LEU A 349 1.62 4.41 -12.44
N GLN A 350 1.08 5.63 -12.51
CA GLN A 350 0.49 6.14 -13.75
C GLN A 350 1.52 6.43 -14.85
N CYS A 351 2.67 7.00 -14.49
CA CYS A 351 3.69 7.46 -15.44
C CYS A 351 4.63 6.36 -15.91
N GLU A 352 5.06 5.49 -15.00
CA GLU A 352 6.10 4.49 -15.26
C GLU A 352 5.54 3.25 -15.96
N THR A 353 4.31 2.86 -15.65
CA THR A 353 3.68 1.72 -16.33
C THR A 353 3.23 2.13 -17.71
N GLY A 354 3.57 1.33 -18.72
CA GLY A 354 3.01 1.55 -20.04
C GLY A 354 1.51 1.36 -20.11
N VAL A 355 0.93 1.95 -21.15
CA VAL A 355 -0.37 1.53 -21.66
C VAL A 355 -0.09 0.59 -22.82
N PRO A 356 0.09 -0.73 -22.62
CA PRO A 356 -0.08 -1.63 -23.74
C PRO A 356 -1.60 -1.78 -23.93
N PHE A 357 -2.11 -1.23 -25.03
CA PHE A 357 -3.33 -1.78 -25.60
C PHE A 357 -3.04 -3.24 -25.93
N GLY A 358 -3.68 -4.18 -25.22
CA GLY A 358 -3.63 -5.59 -25.60
C GLY A 358 -4.20 -5.77 -27.01
N LYS A 359 -3.69 -6.76 -27.75
CA LYS A 359 -4.24 -7.15 -29.07
C LYS A 359 -5.72 -7.57 -29.00
N ASP A 360 -6.23 -7.83 -27.81
CA ASP A 360 -7.57 -8.36 -27.54
C ASP A 360 -8.55 -7.29 -26.98
N GLY A 361 -8.16 -6.01 -26.95
CA GLY A 361 -9.05 -4.93 -26.53
C GLY A 361 -9.36 -4.85 -25.03
N ILE A 362 -8.71 -5.66 -24.19
CA ILE A 362 -8.78 -5.55 -22.72
C ILE A 362 -7.72 -4.55 -22.25
N ASP A 363 -8.14 -3.60 -21.42
CA ASP A 363 -7.28 -2.59 -20.85
C ASP A 363 -6.33 -3.23 -19.83
N LEU A 364 -5.02 -3.26 -20.10
CA LEU A 364 -4.02 -3.73 -19.12
C LEU A 364 -4.03 -2.88 -17.84
N MET A 365 -4.63 -1.69 -17.85
CA MET A 365 -4.91 -0.91 -16.63
C MET A 365 -5.76 -1.70 -15.63
N GLU A 366 -6.64 -2.61 -16.07
CA GLU A 366 -7.45 -3.45 -15.18
C GLU A 366 -6.62 -4.51 -14.42
N ARG A 367 -5.43 -4.88 -14.92
CA ARG A 367 -4.66 -6.02 -14.36
C ARG A 367 -3.74 -5.68 -13.20
N TYR A 368 -3.34 -4.42 -13.02
CA TYR A 368 -2.49 -4.01 -11.89
C TYR A 368 -3.14 -2.87 -11.10
N LYS A 369 -3.56 -1.78 -11.75
CA LYS A 369 -4.05 -0.57 -11.08
C LYS A 369 -5.33 -0.81 -10.29
N ASN A 370 -6.24 -1.63 -10.82
CA ASN A 370 -7.47 -2.00 -10.12
C ASN A 370 -7.26 -3.08 -9.05
N ARG A 371 -6.08 -3.69 -8.98
CA ARG A 371 -5.75 -4.72 -7.99
C ARG A 371 -4.91 -4.19 -6.84
N LEU A 372 -4.11 -3.16 -7.09
CA LEU A 372 -3.29 -2.52 -6.08
C LEU A 372 -4.14 -1.64 -5.17
N GLU A 373 -4.02 -1.86 -3.88
CA GLU A 373 -4.56 -0.99 -2.85
C GLU A 373 -3.46 -0.64 -1.85
N ARG A 374 -3.35 0.64 -1.48
CA ARG A 374 -2.38 1.14 -0.50
C ARG A 374 -3.12 1.60 0.73
N ILE A 375 -2.75 1.03 1.87
CA ILE A 375 -3.43 1.19 3.15
C ILE A 375 -2.40 1.77 4.13
N PRO A 376 -2.58 3.00 4.64
CA PRO A 376 -1.73 3.51 5.70
C PRO A 376 -2.09 2.78 7.00
N LEU A 377 -1.11 2.17 7.66
CA LEU A 377 -1.29 1.44 8.93
C LEU A 377 -0.96 2.30 10.15
N GLY A 378 -0.49 3.53 9.91
CA GLY A 378 -0.18 4.53 10.93
C GLY A 378 1.22 4.36 11.53
N ARG A 379 1.42 5.04 12.66
CA ARG A 379 2.72 5.16 13.33
C ARG A 379 3.06 3.92 14.14
N LEU A 380 4.34 3.56 14.08
CA LEU A 380 4.98 2.57 14.92
C LEU A 380 6.12 3.21 15.70
N ARG A 381 6.09 3.03 17.02
CA ARG A 381 7.23 3.34 17.86
C ARG A 381 8.23 2.20 17.77
N VAL A 382 9.36 2.45 17.12
CA VAL A 382 10.40 1.46 16.86
C VAL A 382 11.64 1.69 17.72
N ARG A 383 12.30 0.59 18.09
CA ARG A 383 13.55 0.56 18.86
C ARG A 383 14.58 -0.29 18.12
N ILE A 384 15.80 0.23 18.03
CA ILE A 384 16.98 -0.52 17.61
C ILE A 384 17.84 -0.87 18.82
N THR A 385 18.55 -1.99 18.73
CA THR A 385 19.41 -2.50 19.80
C THR A 385 20.84 -2.69 19.30
N LEU A 386 21.78 -2.85 20.23
CA LEU A 386 23.12 -3.31 19.88
C LEU A 386 23.08 -4.72 19.31
N GLU A 387 24.15 -5.07 18.60
CA GLU A 387 24.34 -6.42 18.10
C GLU A 387 24.24 -7.45 19.24
N MET A 388 23.15 -8.22 19.28
CA MET A 388 23.00 -9.30 20.24
C MET A 388 23.59 -10.60 19.69
N ILE A 389 24.57 -11.16 20.39
CA ILE A 389 24.97 -12.56 20.22
C ILE A 389 23.92 -13.40 20.94
N LEU A 390 23.03 -14.05 20.17
CA LEU A 390 21.93 -14.90 20.65
C LEU A 390 22.34 -15.99 21.67
N ASP A 391 23.63 -16.33 21.78
CA ASP A 391 24.16 -17.38 22.66
C ASP A 391 24.67 -16.90 24.03
N ILE A 392 24.66 -15.60 24.34
CA ILE A 392 25.15 -15.08 25.64
C ILE A 392 24.04 -14.38 26.42
N LEU A 393 23.30 -15.19 27.19
CA LEU A 393 22.70 -14.93 28.52
C LEU A 393 22.35 -13.47 28.93
N ASP A 394 21.08 -13.28 29.29
CA ASP A 394 20.57 -12.43 30.39
C ASP A 394 20.90 -10.92 30.42
N HIS A 395 21.45 -10.33 29.36
CA HIS A 395 21.58 -8.88 29.27
C HIS A 395 20.36 -8.25 28.61
N GLU A 396 19.68 -7.37 29.35
CA GLU A 396 18.58 -6.52 28.89
C GLU A 396 18.87 -5.94 27.50
N ASP A 397 17.87 -5.96 26.60
CA ASP A 397 17.91 -5.29 25.30
C ASP A 397 18.48 -3.87 25.49
N GLN A 398 19.72 -3.62 25.08
CA GLN A 398 20.33 -2.29 25.23
C GLN A 398 19.91 -1.42 24.03
N PRO A 399 18.98 -0.45 24.21
CA PRO A 399 18.51 0.37 23.11
C PRO A 399 19.61 1.33 22.66
N VAL A 400 19.80 1.47 21.35
CA VAL A 400 20.69 2.48 20.77
C VAL A 400 19.88 3.73 20.49
N GLY A 401 19.98 4.71 21.39
CA GLY A 401 19.09 5.87 21.40
C GLY A 401 17.73 5.57 22.03
N CYS A 402 16.85 6.56 21.99
CA CYS A 402 15.47 6.41 22.44
C CYS A 402 14.58 5.85 21.33
N ASP A 403 13.40 5.37 21.74
CA ASP A 403 12.39 4.89 20.81
C ASP A 403 11.94 6.00 19.86
N ALA A 404 11.77 5.67 18.59
CA ALA A 404 11.44 6.64 17.56
C ALA A 404 10.23 6.17 16.73
N GLU A 405 9.34 7.09 16.37
CA GLU A 405 8.22 6.84 15.49
C GLU A 405 8.64 6.71 14.01
N ALA A 406 8.09 5.71 13.33
CA ALA A 406 8.13 5.52 11.88
C ALA A 406 6.72 5.24 11.35
N GLU A 407 6.45 5.55 10.09
CA GLU A 407 5.13 5.35 9.48
C GLU A 407 5.08 4.03 8.73
N ALA A 408 3.96 3.31 8.84
CA ALA A 408 3.72 2.07 8.13
C ALA A 408 2.70 2.26 7.00
N VAL A 409 3.05 1.82 5.80
CA VAL A 409 2.16 1.78 4.63
C VAL A 409 2.18 0.38 4.05
N LEU A 410 1.01 -0.21 3.83
CA LEU A 410 0.86 -1.53 3.23
C LEU A 410 0.29 -1.41 1.82
N SER A 411 1.05 -1.89 0.84
CA SER A 411 0.58 -2.07 -0.54
C SER A 411 0.16 -3.53 -0.73
N ILE A 412 -1.07 -3.81 -1.19
CA ILE A 412 -1.57 -5.17 -1.40
C ILE A 412 -2.07 -5.40 -2.82
N ASP A 413 -1.98 -6.65 -3.28
CA ASP A 413 -2.76 -7.14 -4.42
C ASP A 413 -4.02 -7.87 -3.95
N ARG A 414 -5.17 -7.26 -4.23
CA ARG A 414 -6.50 -7.72 -3.77
C ARG A 414 -6.91 -9.11 -4.21
N LEU A 415 -6.30 -9.66 -5.26
CA LEU A 415 -6.67 -10.98 -5.79
C LEU A 415 -5.73 -12.11 -5.40
N SER A 416 -4.47 -11.81 -5.08
CA SER A 416 -3.46 -12.86 -4.87
C SER A 416 -2.89 -12.92 -3.45
N HIS A 417 -3.38 -12.06 -2.55
CA HIS A 417 -3.04 -12.10 -1.12
C HIS A 417 -1.56 -11.85 -0.78
N ILE A 418 -0.81 -11.27 -1.71
CA ILE A 418 0.54 -10.77 -1.50
C ILE A 418 0.53 -9.26 -1.24
N GLY A 419 1.56 -8.76 -0.58
CA GLY A 419 1.72 -7.36 -0.26
C GLY A 419 3.16 -6.94 -0.03
N VAL A 420 3.34 -5.65 0.18
CA VAL A 420 4.59 -5.01 0.56
C VAL A 420 4.29 -4.05 1.71
N LEU A 421 4.86 -4.34 2.89
CA LEU A 421 4.83 -3.41 4.01
C LEU A 421 6.04 -2.48 3.92
N THR A 422 5.80 -1.19 3.82
CA THR A 422 6.84 -0.16 3.78
C THR A 422 6.85 0.60 5.10
N LEU A 423 7.98 0.60 5.80
CA LEU A 423 8.25 1.52 6.90
C LEU A 423 8.95 2.76 6.34
N VAL A 424 8.37 3.93 6.58
CA VAL A 424 8.88 5.22 6.14
C VAL A 424 9.42 5.96 7.37
N SER A 425 10.73 6.23 7.37
CA SER A 425 11.39 7.01 8.41
C SER A 425 12.16 8.16 7.74
N LEU A 426 11.54 9.34 7.72
CA LEU A 426 12.16 10.54 7.17
C LEU A 426 13.19 11.09 8.14
N SER A 427 14.32 11.54 7.60
CA SER A 427 15.45 12.06 8.40
C SER A 427 15.79 11.13 9.55
N THR A 428 16.09 9.89 9.20
CA THR A 428 16.07 8.73 10.07
C THR A 428 16.77 8.99 11.40
N PRO A 429 16.08 8.76 12.54
CA PRO A 429 16.60 9.04 13.87
C PRO A 429 17.78 8.14 14.26
N PHE A 430 17.99 7.03 13.57
CA PHE A 430 18.94 6.01 13.96
C PHE A 430 20.34 6.19 13.34
N LEU A 431 21.34 5.57 13.97
CA LEU A 431 22.61 5.29 13.30
C LEU A 431 22.33 4.33 12.15
N LEU A 432 22.61 4.77 10.91
CA LEU A 432 22.21 4.06 9.70
C LEU A 432 22.69 2.60 9.69
N SER A 433 23.96 2.33 10.01
CA SER A 433 24.48 0.96 9.98
C SER A 433 23.83 0.05 11.02
N HIS A 434 23.52 0.58 12.21
CA HIS A 434 22.83 -0.18 13.25
C HIS A 434 21.37 -0.45 12.88
N PHE A 435 20.71 0.52 12.26
CA PHE A 435 19.35 0.36 11.79
C PHE A 435 19.25 -0.76 10.74
N LEU A 436 20.16 -0.76 9.75
CA LEU A 436 20.20 -1.78 8.71
C LEU A 436 20.55 -3.17 9.25
N ASP A 437 21.50 -3.26 10.19
CA ASP A 437 21.84 -4.52 10.86
C ASP A 437 20.64 -5.09 11.63
N ASN A 438 19.92 -4.26 12.39
CA ASN A 438 18.70 -4.67 13.10
C ASN A 438 17.61 -5.17 12.12
N ILE A 439 17.51 -4.60 10.92
CA ILE A 439 16.56 -5.05 9.89
C ILE A 439 16.95 -6.43 9.34
N VAL A 440 18.21 -6.60 8.91
CA VAL A 440 18.68 -7.87 8.31
C VAL A 440 18.70 -9.02 9.32
N ARG A 441 18.94 -8.72 10.61
CA ARG A 441 18.91 -9.70 11.70
C ARG A 441 17.52 -9.98 12.25
N ASN A 442 16.48 -9.32 11.74
CA ASN A 442 15.11 -9.42 12.25
C ASN A 442 15.00 -9.02 13.73
N GLN A 443 15.74 -7.99 14.16
CA GLN A 443 15.83 -7.51 15.54
C GLN A 443 15.11 -6.18 15.78
N LEU A 444 14.45 -5.61 14.76
CA LEU A 444 13.68 -4.39 14.94
C LEU A 444 12.50 -4.62 15.89
N MET A 445 12.46 -3.86 16.98
CA MET A 445 11.43 -3.97 18.01
C MET A 445 10.39 -2.85 17.86
N VAL A 446 9.13 -3.17 18.12
CA VAL A 446 7.99 -2.26 18.18
C VAL A 446 7.56 -2.14 19.64
N ILE A 447 7.42 -0.91 20.12
CA ILE A 447 6.97 -0.62 21.48
C ILE A 447 5.45 -0.42 21.45
N GLU A 448 4.73 -1.32 22.11
CA GLU A 448 3.28 -1.25 22.19
C GLU A 448 2.80 -0.14 23.15
N GLU A 449 1.51 0.18 23.13
CA GLU A 449 0.90 1.19 24.02
C GLU A 449 1.07 0.86 25.52
N ASN A 450 1.18 -0.43 25.86
CA ASN A 450 1.44 -0.90 27.23
C ASN A 450 2.91 -0.75 27.65
N GLY A 451 3.80 -0.33 26.72
CA GLY A 451 5.24 -0.18 26.93
C GLY A 451 6.06 -1.45 26.69
N GLU A 452 5.45 -2.57 26.31
CA GLU A 452 6.16 -3.80 25.99
C GLU A 452 6.85 -3.72 24.63
N ALA A 453 8.08 -4.24 24.55
CA ALA A 453 8.82 -4.35 23.30
C ALA A 453 8.52 -5.71 22.65
N VAL A 454 7.99 -5.68 21.43
CA VAL A 454 7.63 -6.87 20.64
C VAL A 454 8.40 -6.84 19.33
N ASN A 455 8.87 -7.99 18.87
CA ASN A 455 9.53 -8.07 17.56
C ASN A 455 8.57 -7.65 16.43
N LEU A 456 9.04 -6.89 15.44
CA LEU A 456 8.20 -6.40 14.33
C LEU A 456 7.43 -7.53 13.63
N TYR A 457 8.05 -8.69 13.38
CA TYR A 457 7.36 -9.79 12.70
C TYR A 457 6.22 -10.38 13.54
N ALA A 458 6.39 -10.47 14.85
CA ALA A 458 5.33 -10.87 15.76
C ALA A 458 4.20 -9.83 15.77
N TYR A 459 4.56 -8.55 15.86
CA TYR A 459 3.60 -7.44 15.81
C TYR A 459 2.78 -7.44 14.50
N MET A 460 3.44 -7.63 13.35
CA MET A 460 2.81 -7.74 12.03
C MET A 460 1.77 -8.86 11.97
N GLN A 461 2.11 -10.03 12.53
CA GLN A 461 1.22 -11.18 12.56
C GLN A 461 0.04 -10.97 13.52
N GLU A 462 0.31 -10.44 14.71
CA GLU A 462 -0.69 -10.30 15.78
C GLU A 462 -1.64 -9.13 15.59
N LYS A 463 -1.17 -7.98 15.08
CA LYS A 463 -2.00 -6.79 14.85
C LYS A 463 -2.62 -6.79 13.47
N TRP A 464 -1.83 -7.02 12.43
CA TRP A 464 -2.27 -6.87 11.05
C TRP A 464 -2.58 -8.19 10.33
N GLY A 465 -2.19 -9.33 10.89
CA GLY A 465 -2.38 -10.63 10.22
C GLY A 465 -1.46 -10.82 9.01
N LEU A 466 -0.33 -10.11 8.97
CA LEU A 466 0.66 -10.20 7.90
C LEU A 466 1.70 -11.28 8.22
N ASN A 467 2.14 -12.03 7.22
CA ASN A 467 3.26 -12.96 7.32
C ASN A 467 4.37 -12.54 6.36
N ALA A 468 5.60 -12.52 6.84
CA ALA A 468 6.77 -12.27 6.00
C ALA A 468 6.92 -13.33 4.90
N SER A 469 7.27 -12.88 3.70
CA SER A 469 7.41 -13.72 2.51
C SER A 469 8.64 -13.31 1.69
N GLY A 470 9.81 -13.33 2.32
CA GLY A 470 11.07 -12.94 1.72
C GLY A 470 11.94 -12.18 2.70
N THR A 471 12.90 -11.43 2.19
CA THR A 471 13.83 -10.63 2.98
C THR A 471 13.55 -9.14 2.82
N PRO A 472 13.65 -8.33 3.90
CA PRO A 472 13.41 -6.89 3.81
C PRO A 472 14.44 -6.23 2.90
N LYS A 473 14.02 -5.21 2.15
CA LYS A 473 14.90 -4.34 1.37
C LYS A 473 14.83 -2.92 1.90
N SER A 474 15.99 -2.33 2.09
CA SER A 474 16.18 -0.95 2.51
C SER A 474 16.49 -0.09 1.28
N TYR A 475 15.76 1.01 1.16
CA TYR A 475 16.11 2.11 0.28
C TYR A 475 16.46 3.34 1.11
N GLU A 476 17.70 3.81 0.96
CA GLU A 476 18.25 4.93 1.71
C GLU A 476 18.57 6.08 0.76
N MET A 477 17.74 7.13 0.83
CA MET A 477 17.98 8.36 0.07
C MET A 477 18.81 9.32 0.92
N ILE A 478 20.05 9.56 0.50
CA ILE A 478 21.04 10.33 1.23
C ILE A 478 21.28 11.65 0.48
N PRO A 479 20.87 12.81 1.01
CA PRO A 479 21.04 14.11 0.36
C PRO A 479 22.47 14.66 0.52
N LYS A 480 23.47 13.85 0.17
CA LYS A 480 24.91 14.18 0.20
C LYS A 480 25.64 13.50 -0.95
N GLU A 481 26.89 13.92 -1.18
CA GLU A 481 27.80 13.16 -2.03
C GLU A 481 28.26 11.86 -1.34
N LYS A 482 28.54 10.82 -2.15
CA LYS A 482 29.00 9.52 -1.63
C LYS A 482 30.25 9.60 -0.73
N ASN A 483 31.07 10.63 -0.91
CA ASN A 483 32.33 10.83 -0.19
C ASN A 483 32.13 11.16 1.29
N CYS A 484 30.88 11.32 1.76
CA CYS A 484 30.57 11.39 3.18
C CYS A 484 30.89 10.08 3.93
N LEU A 485 30.99 8.95 3.22
CA LEU A 485 31.50 7.68 3.73
C LEU A 485 32.82 7.32 3.05
N ASN A 486 33.77 6.83 3.84
CA ASN A 486 34.95 6.20 3.27
C ASN A 486 34.59 4.82 2.69
N LYS A 487 35.50 4.22 1.90
CA LYS A 487 35.23 2.94 1.22
C LYS A 487 34.87 1.80 2.16
N LYS A 488 35.48 1.74 3.35
CA LYS A 488 35.18 0.71 4.36
C LYS A 488 33.77 0.92 4.93
N GLN A 489 33.43 2.15 5.29
CA GLN A 489 32.11 2.45 5.82
C GLN A 489 31.00 2.22 4.79
N LEU A 490 31.23 2.61 3.53
CA LEU A 490 30.28 2.33 2.44
C LEU A 490 30.11 0.82 2.21
N GLY A 491 31.20 0.05 2.31
CA GLY A 491 31.15 -1.41 2.24
C GLY A 491 30.31 -2.03 3.36
N ALA A 492 30.50 -1.58 4.61
CA ALA A 492 29.72 -2.03 5.76
C ALA A 492 28.22 -1.74 5.57
N VAL A 493 27.86 -0.51 5.18
CA VAL A 493 26.45 -0.14 4.93
C VAL A 493 25.83 -0.97 3.79
N LEU A 494 26.58 -1.25 2.71
CA LEU A 494 26.11 -2.12 1.61
C LEU A 494 25.89 -3.57 2.04
N LEU A 495 26.64 -4.04 3.03
CA LEU A 495 26.48 -5.37 3.62
C LEU A 495 25.45 -5.38 4.76
N SER A 496 24.88 -4.22 5.12
CA SER A 496 24.05 -4.05 6.33
C SER A 496 24.78 -4.43 7.62
N GLU A 497 26.09 -4.25 7.64
CA GLU A 497 26.92 -4.46 8.83
C GLU A 497 27.09 -3.16 9.60
N THR A 498 27.20 -3.27 10.92
CA THR A 498 27.54 -2.13 11.78
C THR A 498 28.91 -1.56 11.36
N ILE A 499 28.99 -0.24 11.22
CA ILE A 499 30.29 0.41 10.98
C ILE A 499 31.12 0.22 12.25
N TYR A 500 32.33 -0.32 12.18
CA TYR A 500 33.18 -0.48 13.37
C TYR A 500 33.97 0.79 13.70
N GLU A 501 34.46 0.91 14.93
CA GLU A 501 35.21 2.09 15.37
C GLU A 501 36.58 2.19 14.70
N GLU A 502 37.10 3.42 14.57
CA GLU A 502 38.46 3.63 14.05
C GLU A 502 39.50 3.01 15.00
N GLY A 503 40.10 1.89 14.59
CA GLY A 503 41.10 1.16 15.37
C GLY A 503 40.74 -0.29 15.68
N GLU A 504 39.49 -0.70 15.43
CA GLU A 504 39.10 -2.11 15.46
C GLU A 504 39.59 -2.82 14.19
N ASP A 505 40.53 -3.76 14.35
CA ASP A 505 41.23 -4.40 13.23
C ASP A 505 40.46 -5.61 12.69
N PHE A 506 39.40 -5.35 11.92
CA PHE A 506 38.59 -6.38 11.25
C PHE A 506 39.08 -6.72 9.83
N GLY A 507 40.25 -6.21 9.42
CA GLY A 507 40.79 -6.39 8.07
C GLY A 507 40.18 -5.45 7.01
N GLU A 508 40.43 -5.75 5.74
CA GLU A 508 39.84 -5.03 4.60
C GLU A 508 38.86 -5.94 3.87
N PHE A 509 37.78 -5.37 3.32
CA PHE A 509 36.86 -6.13 2.48
C PHE A 509 37.62 -6.70 1.27
N THR A 510 37.58 -8.03 1.11
CA THR A 510 38.17 -8.73 -0.04
C THR A 510 37.12 -9.14 -1.08
N ASP A 511 35.84 -8.94 -0.80
CA ASP A 511 34.77 -9.27 -1.72
C ASP A 511 34.86 -8.42 -3.00
N ALA A 512 34.95 -9.10 -4.14
CA ALA A 512 35.20 -8.45 -5.43
C ALA A 512 34.02 -7.57 -5.90
N GLU A 513 32.79 -7.93 -5.54
CA GLU A 513 31.60 -7.16 -5.89
C GLU A 513 31.48 -5.90 -5.05
N ILE A 514 31.67 -6.01 -3.73
CA ILE A 514 31.71 -4.85 -2.82
C ILE A 514 32.85 -3.90 -3.17
N LEU A 515 34.04 -4.43 -3.46
CA LEU A 515 35.18 -3.62 -3.92
C LEU A 515 34.86 -2.90 -5.23
N LYS A 516 34.17 -3.53 -6.17
CA LYS A 516 33.76 -2.89 -7.42
C LYS A 516 32.75 -1.76 -7.17
N LEU A 517 31.77 -1.96 -6.29
CA LEU A 517 30.75 -0.96 -5.95
C LEU A 517 31.36 0.25 -5.23
N THR A 518 32.16 0.01 -4.19
CA THR A 518 32.79 1.07 -3.38
C THR A 518 33.84 1.88 -4.15
N ASN A 519 34.50 1.27 -5.14
CA ASN A 519 35.44 1.96 -6.04
C ASN A 519 34.76 2.64 -7.25
N SER A 520 33.48 2.38 -7.51
CA SER A 520 32.77 2.95 -8.66
C SER A 520 32.61 4.46 -8.52
N GLU A 521 32.90 5.24 -9.57
CA GLU A 521 32.68 6.69 -9.57
C GLU A 521 31.23 7.07 -9.93
N THR A 522 30.56 6.25 -10.74
CA THR A 522 29.24 6.57 -11.30
C THR A 522 28.12 5.70 -10.75
N GLY A 523 28.44 4.59 -10.09
CA GLY A 523 27.45 3.65 -9.56
C GLY A 523 26.58 3.05 -10.66
N MET A 524 25.31 2.82 -10.32
CA MET A 524 24.21 2.34 -11.17
C MET A 524 23.39 3.47 -11.79
N GLY A 525 23.65 4.72 -11.40
CA GLY A 525 22.93 5.89 -11.89
C GLY A 525 23.03 6.02 -13.41
N GLN A 526 21.89 6.20 -14.07
CA GLN A 526 21.86 6.41 -15.53
C GLN A 526 22.10 7.87 -15.92
N TYR A 527 21.88 8.77 -14.97
CA TYR A 527 22.12 10.20 -15.10
C TYR A 527 23.08 10.61 -14.00
N SER A 528 23.89 11.65 -14.26
CA SER A 528 24.88 12.17 -13.31
C SER A 528 24.27 12.92 -12.12
N ARG A 529 22.94 12.88 -11.95
CA ARG A 529 22.22 13.56 -10.88
C ARG A 529 22.42 12.87 -9.52
N ALA A 530 22.57 11.55 -9.53
CA ALA A 530 22.65 10.75 -8.31
C ALA A 530 23.69 9.65 -8.46
N PHE A 531 24.35 9.31 -7.35
CA PHE A 531 25.19 8.11 -7.26
C PHE A 531 24.38 7.01 -6.56
N VAL A 532 24.00 5.99 -7.31
CA VAL A 532 23.17 4.87 -6.82
C VAL A 532 23.99 3.60 -6.76
N VAL A 533 23.90 2.85 -5.67
CA VAL A 533 24.49 1.49 -5.55
C VAL A 533 23.54 0.59 -4.78
N ALA A 534 23.49 -0.68 -5.15
CA ALA A 534 22.65 -1.66 -4.47
C ALA A 534 23.42 -2.95 -4.25
N HIS A 535 23.15 -3.64 -3.14
CA HIS A 535 23.72 -4.93 -2.80
C HIS A 535 22.80 -5.70 -1.85
N THR A 536 22.38 -6.91 -2.23
CA THR A 536 21.53 -7.90 -1.53
C THR A 536 20.24 -7.34 -0.90
N ASN A 537 20.35 -6.53 0.15
CA ASN A 537 19.24 -5.98 0.92
C ASN A 537 19.17 -4.46 0.92
N VAL A 538 20.19 -3.75 0.43
CA VAL A 538 20.28 -2.28 0.56
C VAL A 538 20.43 -1.63 -0.81
N LEU A 539 19.73 -0.53 -1.02
CA LEU A 539 19.91 0.40 -2.13
C LEU A 539 20.21 1.79 -1.56
N LEU A 540 21.41 2.29 -1.82
CA LEU A 540 21.85 3.63 -1.42
C LEU A 540 21.77 4.57 -2.61
N ASP A 541 21.17 5.73 -2.39
CA ASP A 541 20.94 6.76 -3.40
C ASP A 541 21.44 8.10 -2.89
N PHE A 542 22.62 8.50 -3.36
CA PHE A 542 23.29 9.72 -2.96
C PHE A 542 22.91 10.86 -3.91
N GLU A 543 22.04 11.76 -3.45
CA GLU A 543 21.55 12.92 -4.20
C GLU A 543 22.10 14.23 -3.60
N LYS A 544 23.31 14.63 -4.00
CA LYS A 544 23.93 15.86 -3.47
C LYS A 544 23.15 17.15 -3.72
N ASP A 545 22.38 17.18 -4.81
CA ASP A 545 21.61 18.36 -5.25
C ASP A 545 20.18 18.34 -4.66
N LEU A 546 19.82 17.30 -3.91
CA LEU A 546 18.51 17.20 -3.27
C LEU A 546 18.46 18.05 -1.99
N ARG A 547 18.04 19.29 -2.17
CA ARG A 547 17.77 20.24 -1.08
C ARG A 547 16.33 20.70 -1.17
N GLY A 548 15.44 20.14 -0.38
CA GLY A 548 14.02 20.47 -0.49
C GLY A 548 13.19 20.08 0.71
N THR A 549 11.92 20.48 0.63
CA THR A 549 10.87 20.17 1.59
C THR A 549 10.66 18.68 1.75
N ILE A 550 9.97 18.26 2.82
CA ILE A 550 9.54 16.86 3.00
C ILE A 550 8.85 16.35 1.74
N GLN A 551 7.97 17.18 1.19
CA GLN A 551 7.21 16.90 0.00
C GLN A 551 8.10 16.63 -1.23
N ALA A 552 9.12 17.46 -1.45
CA ALA A 552 10.06 17.32 -2.57
C ALA A 552 10.89 16.04 -2.45
N ARG A 553 11.35 15.73 -1.24
CA ARG A 553 12.10 14.51 -0.94
C ARG A 553 11.27 13.25 -1.20
N MET A 554 10.04 13.20 -0.66
CA MET A 554 9.13 12.08 -0.91
C MET A 554 8.79 11.90 -2.40
N TYR A 555 8.61 13.01 -3.14
CA TYR A 555 8.34 12.95 -4.57
C TYR A 555 9.51 12.37 -5.39
N ASN A 556 10.76 12.70 -5.01
CA ASN A 556 11.96 12.12 -5.61
C ASN A 556 12.10 10.64 -5.22
N ALA A 557 12.01 10.32 -3.93
CA ALA A 557 12.08 8.95 -3.41
C ALA A 557 11.03 8.01 -4.04
N ALA A 558 9.82 8.50 -4.32
CA ALA A 558 8.73 7.72 -4.89
C ALA A 558 9.11 6.99 -6.19
N PHE A 559 10.04 7.53 -6.98
CA PHE A 559 10.50 6.88 -8.21
C PHE A 559 11.19 5.55 -7.93
N THR A 560 12.18 5.55 -7.05
CA THR A 560 12.93 4.34 -6.67
C THR A 560 12.08 3.42 -5.80
N CYS A 561 11.30 3.98 -4.87
CA CYS A 561 10.32 3.22 -4.07
C CYS A 561 9.36 2.41 -4.95
N PHE A 562 8.86 2.97 -6.05
CA PHE A 562 7.97 2.24 -6.96
C PHE A 562 8.65 1.02 -7.59
N TYR A 563 9.93 1.12 -7.96
CA TYR A 563 10.67 -0.02 -8.51
C TYR A 563 10.93 -1.10 -7.46
N VAL A 564 11.32 -0.70 -6.26
CA VAL A 564 11.52 -1.65 -5.15
C VAL A 564 10.19 -2.31 -4.78
N GLU A 565 9.08 -1.58 -4.73
CA GLU A 565 7.74 -2.12 -4.46
C GLU A 565 7.35 -3.23 -5.45
N LEU A 566 7.54 -2.99 -6.76
CA LEU A 566 7.28 -4.01 -7.80
C LEU A 566 8.13 -5.27 -7.59
N LEU A 567 9.41 -5.09 -7.26
CA LEU A 567 10.33 -6.20 -7.00
C LEU A 567 9.97 -6.96 -5.71
N MET A 568 9.44 -6.28 -4.70
CA MET A 568 8.97 -6.92 -3.47
C MET A 568 7.70 -7.73 -3.69
N PHE A 569 6.80 -7.30 -4.58
CA PHE A 569 5.71 -8.16 -5.03
C PHE A 569 6.19 -9.42 -5.76
N GLU A 570 7.20 -9.29 -6.62
CA GLU A 570 7.84 -10.43 -7.30
C GLU A 570 8.49 -11.38 -6.28
N GLU A 571 9.26 -10.87 -5.32
CA GLU A 571 9.89 -11.67 -4.25
C GLU A 571 8.86 -12.36 -3.35
N ALA A 572 7.77 -11.66 -2.98
CA ALA A 572 6.69 -12.23 -2.19
C ALA A 572 6.04 -13.43 -2.91
N ALA A 573 5.74 -13.26 -4.20
CA ALA A 573 5.15 -14.31 -5.03
C ALA A 573 6.09 -15.52 -5.18
N LEU A 574 7.36 -15.28 -5.51
CA LEU A 574 8.36 -16.34 -5.70
C LEU A 574 8.60 -17.13 -4.42
N THR A 575 8.75 -16.44 -3.29
CA THR A 575 9.01 -17.07 -1.98
C THR A 575 7.82 -17.91 -1.53
N CYS A 576 6.59 -17.36 -1.64
CA CYS A 576 5.36 -18.07 -1.29
C CYS A 576 5.17 -19.32 -2.15
N PHE A 577 5.28 -19.19 -3.48
CA PHE A 577 5.13 -20.32 -4.40
C PHE A 577 6.19 -21.39 -4.15
N ASN A 578 7.45 -21.01 -3.99
CA ASN A 578 8.54 -21.95 -3.73
C ASN A 578 8.34 -22.73 -2.42
N LYS A 579 7.87 -22.05 -1.36
CA LYS A 579 7.52 -22.69 -0.09
C LYS A 579 6.41 -23.72 -0.27
N GLU A 580 5.32 -23.36 -0.96
CA GLU A 580 4.21 -24.29 -1.21
C GLU A 580 4.64 -25.51 -2.05
N LEU A 581 5.57 -25.34 -3.01
CA LEU A 581 6.13 -26.46 -3.76
C LEU A 581 6.95 -27.39 -2.87
N ILE A 582 7.78 -26.85 -1.98
CA ILE A 582 8.59 -27.63 -1.03
C ILE A 582 7.69 -28.40 -0.07
N ASP A 583 6.67 -27.74 0.49
CA ASP A 583 5.70 -28.37 1.38
C ASP A 583 4.93 -29.50 0.68
N LEU A 584 4.50 -29.27 -0.57
CA LEU A 584 3.87 -30.30 -1.39
C LEU A 584 4.81 -31.50 -1.64
N MET A 585 6.09 -31.24 -1.96
CA MET A 585 7.09 -32.30 -2.17
C MET A 585 7.32 -33.13 -0.90
N ALA A 586 7.32 -32.50 0.27
CA ALA A 586 7.47 -33.19 1.55
C ALA A 586 6.29 -34.13 1.87
N GLU A 587 5.10 -33.86 1.31
CA GLU A 587 3.88 -34.64 1.52
C GLU A 587 3.62 -35.72 0.47
N VAL A 588 4.42 -35.80 -0.61
CA VAL A 588 4.19 -36.71 -1.77
C VAL A 588 3.90 -38.15 -1.36
N MET A 589 4.60 -38.68 -0.35
CA MET A 589 4.44 -40.07 0.09
C MET A 589 3.23 -40.29 1.01
N ARG A 590 2.56 -39.22 1.43
CA ARG A 590 1.46 -39.24 2.43
C ARG A 590 0.08 -38.96 1.83
N ILE A 591 0.02 -38.45 0.60
CA ILE A 591 -1.23 -38.07 -0.06
C ILE A 591 -1.48 -38.93 -1.31
N GLU A 592 -2.75 -39.10 -1.67
CA GLU A 592 -3.13 -39.85 -2.86
C GLU A 592 -2.73 -39.09 -4.15
N PRO A 593 -2.44 -39.80 -5.26
CA PRO A 593 -2.05 -39.17 -6.52
C PRO A 593 -3.04 -38.10 -7.01
N THR A 594 -4.34 -38.34 -6.89
CA THR A 594 -5.39 -37.39 -7.31
C THR A 594 -5.40 -36.11 -6.46
N GLU A 595 -5.13 -36.25 -5.16
CA GLU A 595 -4.99 -35.11 -4.24
C GLU A 595 -3.73 -34.31 -4.57
N PHE A 596 -2.60 -34.97 -4.83
CA PHE A 596 -1.37 -34.31 -5.28
C PHE A 596 -1.60 -33.48 -6.55
N LEU A 597 -2.22 -34.06 -7.59
CA LEU A 597 -2.49 -33.37 -8.85
C LEU A 597 -3.36 -32.12 -8.64
N THR A 598 -4.38 -32.24 -7.78
CA THR A 598 -5.28 -31.12 -7.44
C THR A 598 -4.53 -30.01 -6.72
N ARG A 599 -3.76 -30.34 -5.69
CA ARG A 599 -2.96 -29.36 -4.94
C ARG A 599 -1.91 -28.68 -5.81
N ALA A 600 -1.16 -29.43 -6.61
CA ALA A 600 -0.16 -28.89 -7.54
C ALA A 600 -0.76 -27.89 -8.53
N ARG A 601 -1.95 -28.21 -9.07
CA ARG A 601 -2.69 -27.30 -9.96
C ARG A 601 -3.13 -26.04 -9.23
N THR A 602 -3.66 -26.16 -8.02
CA THR A 602 -4.06 -25.00 -7.19
C THR A 602 -2.90 -24.07 -6.87
N ILE A 603 -1.74 -24.63 -6.50
CA ILE A 603 -0.51 -23.87 -6.22
C ILE A 603 -0.04 -23.13 -7.48
N THR A 604 0.01 -23.83 -8.62
CA THR A 604 0.40 -23.23 -9.91
C THR A 604 -0.55 -22.11 -10.34
N ASN A 605 -1.86 -22.33 -10.24
CA ASN A 605 -2.86 -21.32 -10.61
C ASN A 605 -2.75 -20.07 -9.72
N ARG A 606 -2.54 -20.23 -8.41
CA ARG A 606 -2.34 -19.10 -7.48
C ARG A 606 -1.11 -18.29 -7.86
N TYR A 607 0.02 -18.94 -8.17
CA TYR A 607 1.22 -18.24 -8.64
C TYR A 607 0.98 -17.50 -9.96
N LEU A 608 0.35 -18.13 -10.96
CA LEU A 608 0.05 -17.47 -12.24
C LEU A 608 -0.78 -16.20 -12.07
N ASN A 609 -1.73 -16.19 -11.13
CA ASN A 609 -2.52 -15.00 -10.81
C ASN A 609 -1.65 -13.83 -10.27
N THR A 610 -0.53 -14.12 -9.60
CA THR A 610 0.42 -13.10 -9.15
C THR A 610 1.25 -12.55 -10.31
N VAL A 611 1.63 -13.39 -11.28
CA VAL A 611 2.49 -12.98 -12.42
C VAL A 611 1.83 -11.87 -13.22
N ASP A 612 0.52 -11.95 -13.44
CA ASP A 612 -0.27 -10.91 -14.10
C ASP A 612 -0.21 -9.54 -13.38
N PHE A 613 0.11 -9.55 -12.09
CA PHE A 613 0.24 -8.34 -11.28
C PHE A 613 1.66 -7.77 -11.40
N TRP A 614 2.70 -8.43 -10.89
CA TRP A 614 4.02 -7.83 -10.76
C TRP A 614 4.83 -7.78 -12.08
N ASN A 615 4.44 -8.51 -13.13
CA ASN A 615 5.11 -8.47 -14.43
C ASN A 615 4.67 -7.26 -15.28
N VAL A 616 4.78 -6.07 -14.69
CA VAL A 616 4.36 -4.82 -15.33
C VAL A 616 5.38 -4.35 -16.34
N SER A 617 4.93 -4.03 -17.56
CA SER A 617 5.79 -3.39 -18.56
C SER A 617 6.02 -1.92 -18.21
N VAL A 618 7.27 -1.59 -17.88
CA VAL A 618 7.69 -0.20 -17.64
C VAL A 618 7.97 0.49 -18.98
N ASN A 619 7.54 1.75 -19.12
CA ASN A 619 7.57 2.53 -20.37
C ASN A 619 8.96 2.80 -20.92
N TYR A 620 9.86 3.28 -20.06
CA TYR A 620 11.14 3.80 -20.50
C TYR A 620 12.22 2.71 -20.48
N PRO A 621 13.04 2.60 -21.53
CA PRO A 621 14.18 1.67 -21.55
C PRO A 621 15.16 1.90 -20.40
N SER A 622 15.33 3.16 -19.99
CA SER A 622 16.11 3.54 -18.81
C SER A 622 15.52 2.90 -17.55
N SER A 623 14.24 3.10 -17.28
CA SER A 623 13.54 2.51 -16.15
C SER A 623 13.63 0.97 -16.14
N GLN A 624 13.45 0.33 -17.29
CA GLN A 624 13.60 -1.13 -17.42
C GLN A 624 15.00 -1.61 -17.03
N LYS A 625 16.04 -0.90 -17.48
CA LYS A 625 17.42 -1.23 -17.12
C LYS A 625 17.70 -1.01 -15.63
N SER A 626 17.19 0.06 -15.03
CA SER A 626 17.32 0.30 -13.58
C SER A 626 16.65 -0.82 -12.79
N LEU A 627 15.42 -1.19 -13.14
CA LEU A 627 14.70 -2.29 -12.51
C LEU A 627 15.46 -3.62 -12.60
N GLN A 628 16.05 -3.94 -13.76
CA GLN A 628 16.88 -5.14 -13.95
C GLN A 628 18.15 -5.11 -13.09
N MET A 629 18.81 -3.96 -12.98
CA MET A 629 20.02 -3.82 -12.15
C MET A 629 19.69 -4.01 -10.66
N ILE A 630 18.58 -3.43 -10.20
CA ILE A 630 18.10 -3.61 -8.81
C ILE A 630 17.68 -5.07 -8.58
N ARG A 631 16.90 -5.67 -9.49
CA ARG A 631 16.47 -7.08 -9.41
C ARG A 631 17.65 -8.02 -9.22
N LYS A 632 18.71 -7.84 -10.03
CA LYS A 632 19.93 -8.63 -9.94
C LYS A 632 20.64 -8.42 -8.61
N SER A 633 20.77 -7.17 -8.16
CA SER A 633 21.46 -6.83 -6.91
C SER A 633 20.75 -7.41 -5.69
N PHE A 634 19.41 -7.47 -5.74
CA PHE A 634 18.57 -8.08 -4.71
C PHE A 634 18.44 -9.61 -4.82
N LEU A 635 19.17 -10.25 -5.74
CA LEU A 635 19.18 -11.70 -5.93
C LEU A 635 17.80 -12.32 -6.23
N ILE A 636 16.88 -11.53 -6.81
CA ILE A 636 15.55 -12.02 -7.17
C ILE A 636 15.64 -13.01 -8.34
N ASP A 637 16.60 -12.82 -9.25
CA ASP A 637 16.88 -13.77 -10.33
C ASP A 637 17.33 -15.14 -9.74
N ASP A 638 18.16 -15.14 -8.71
CA ASP A 638 18.59 -16.37 -8.03
C ASP A 638 17.42 -17.07 -7.31
N LEU A 639 16.51 -16.31 -6.72
CA LEU A 639 15.26 -16.84 -6.14
C LEU A 639 14.39 -17.50 -7.21
N LYS A 640 14.30 -16.87 -8.39
CA LYS A 640 13.56 -17.39 -9.53
C LYS A 640 14.18 -18.69 -10.06
N GLU A 641 15.52 -18.75 -10.21
CA GLU A 641 16.20 -19.98 -10.64
C GLU A 641 15.97 -21.15 -9.66
N LYS A 642 16.05 -20.89 -8.35
CA LYS A 642 15.76 -21.89 -7.31
C LYS A 642 14.31 -22.38 -7.40
N MET A 643 13.37 -21.45 -7.60
CA MET A 643 11.95 -21.76 -7.78
C MET A 643 11.71 -22.61 -9.04
N GLU A 644 12.30 -22.25 -10.18
CA GLU A 644 12.17 -22.99 -11.45
C GLU A 644 12.71 -24.43 -11.32
N TYR A 645 13.81 -24.61 -10.58
CA TYR A 645 14.34 -25.94 -10.27
C TYR A 645 13.31 -26.78 -9.48
N ASN A 646 12.73 -26.23 -8.42
CA ASN A 646 11.74 -26.94 -7.60
C ASN A 646 10.44 -27.20 -8.38
N GLN A 647 10.00 -26.25 -9.21
CA GLN A 647 8.86 -26.42 -10.09
C GLN A 647 9.07 -27.60 -11.06
N LYS A 648 10.28 -27.76 -11.60
CA LYS A 648 10.62 -28.90 -12.46
C LYS A 648 10.55 -30.23 -11.71
N GLN A 649 10.98 -30.29 -10.44
CA GLN A 649 10.86 -31.50 -9.63
C GLN A 649 9.40 -31.89 -9.39
N VAL A 650 8.56 -30.92 -9.02
CA VAL A 650 7.11 -31.13 -8.86
C VAL A 650 6.46 -31.55 -10.18
N GLY A 651 6.86 -30.97 -11.30
CA GLY A 651 6.40 -31.37 -12.63
C GLY A 651 6.67 -32.83 -12.97
N ASN A 652 7.88 -33.32 -12.67
CA ASN A 652 8.22 -34.73 -12.86
C ASN A 652 7.32 -35.67 -12.01
N ILE A 653 7.07 -35.29 -10.74
CA ILE A 653 6.19 -36.06 -9.84
C ILE A 653 4.73 -36.00 -10.33
N PHE A 654 4.30 -34.85 -10.84
CA PHE A 654 2.97 -34.67 -11.42
C PHE A 654 2.74 -35.62 -12.61
N ASP A 655 3.69 -35.72 -13.53
CA ASP A 655 3.58 -36.64 -14.67
C ASP A 655 3.52 -38.11 -14.24
N ILE A 656 4.30 -38.51 -13.24
CA ILE A 656 4.26 -39.86 -12.66
C ILE A 656 2.88 -40.14 -12.05
N ASN A 657 2.37 -39.23 -11.22
CA ASN A 657 1.08 -39.39 -10.57
C ASN A 657 -0.08 -39.40 -11.57
N ARG A 658 0.00 -38.58 -12.64
CA ARG A 658 -0.97 -38.62 -13.74
C ARG A 658 -0.96 -39.98 -14.43
N GLU A 659 0.21 -40.52 -14.75
CA GLU A 659 0.32 -41.84 -15.37
C GLU A 659 -0.23 -42.96 -14.47
N ILE A 660 -0.05 -42.87 -13.15
CA ILE A 660 -0.64 -43.82 -12.19
C ILE A 660 -2.17 -43.77 -12.26
N VAL A 661 -2.75 -42.57 -12.24
CA VAL A 661 -4.21 -42.36 -12.33
C VAL A 661 -4.75 -42.86 -13.67
N ASP A 662 -4.13 -42.47 -14.80
CA ASP A 662 -4.54 -42.90 -16.14
C ASP A 662 -4.54 -44.44 -16.26
N ARG A 663 -3.54 -45.11 -15.66
CA ARG A 663 -3.47 -46.59 -15.64
C ARG A 663 -4.53 -47.22 -14.74
N GLN A 664 -4.93 -46.57 -13.65
CA GLN A 664 -6.03 -47.03 -12.79
C GLN A 664 -7.36 -46.88 -13.51
N GLU A 665 -7.64 -45.73 -14.12
CA GLU A 665 -8.86 -45.48 -14.89
C GLU A 665 -8.98 -46.47 -16.06
N ALA A 666 -7.90 -46.72 -16.81
CA ALA A 666 -7.89 -47.69 -17.90
C ALA A 666 -8.16 -49.13 -17.42
N LYS A 667 -7.72 -49.49 -16.22
CA LYS A 667 -8.04 -50.80 -15.61
C LYS A 667 -9.51 -50.89 -15.22
N GLU A 668 -10.04 -49.85 -14.59
CA GLU A 668 -11.45 -49.80 -14.17
C GLU A 668 -12.41 -49.78 -15.36
N GLU A 669 -12.07 -49.09 -16.45
CA GLU A 669 -12.85 -49.08 -17.69
C GLU A 669 -12.86 -50.47 -18.32
N LYS A 670 -11.69 -51.13 -18.40
CA LYS A 670 -11.59 -52.50 -18.90
C LYS A 670 -12.41 -53.48 -18.06
N GLU A 671 -12.37 -53.37 -16.73
CA GLU A 671 -13.18 -54.21 -15.83
C GLU A 671 -14.67 -53.98 -16.02
N ARG A 672 -15.12 -52.73 -16.19
CA ARG A 672 -16.51 -52.39 -16.52
C ARG A 672 -16.96 -52.97 -17.86
N ASP A 673 -16.13 -52.87 -18.88
CA ASP A 673 -16.41 -53.43 -20.20
C ASP A 673 -16.50 -54.95 -20.17
N ASP A 674 -15.62 -55.62 -19.43
CA ASP A 674 -15.68 -57.08 -19.25
C ASP A 674 -16.95 -57.50 -18.49
N GLN A 675 -17.38 -56.73 -17.48
CA GLN A 675 -18.65 -56.96 -16.78
C GLN A 675 -19.87 -56.73 -17.69
N SER A 676 -19.89 -55.65 -18.45
CA SER A 676 -20.97 -55.33 -19.41
C SER A 676 -21.09 -56.40 -20.51
N ASN A 677 -19.96 -56.82 -21.08
CA ASN A 677 -19.91 -57.91 -22.07
C ASN A 677 -20.42 -59.23 -21.48
N THR A 678 -20.14 -59.50 -20.21
CA THR A 678 -20.65 -60.68 -19.51
C THR A 678 -22.17 -60.60 -19.34
N ALA A 679 -22.71 -59.45 -18.92
CA ALA A 679 -24.14 -59.22 -18.81
C ALA A 679 -24.88 -59.34 -20.15
N LEU A 680 -24.36 -58.73 -21.22
CA LEU A 680 -24.87 -58.86 -22.60
C LEU A 680 -24.84 -60.31 -23.10
N THR A 681 -23.80 -61.06 -22.77
CA THR A 681 -23.71 -62.50 -23.09
C THR A 681 -24.80 -63.29 -22.36
N ILE A 682 -25.07 -63.00 -21.08
CA ILE A 682 -26.16 -63.64 -20.32
C ILE A 682 -27.52 -63.26 -20.91
N LEU A 683 -27.74 -61.99 -21.22
CA LEU A 683 -29.02 -61.49 -21.75
C LEU A 683 -29.34 -62.09 -23.13
N SER A 684 -28.35 -62.14 -24.03
CA SER A 684 -28.51 -62.75 -25.36
C SER A 684 -28.85 -64.24 -25.28
N VAL A 685 -28.27 -64.96 -24.32
CA VAL A 685 -28.59 -66.36 -24.05
C VAL A 685 -30.03 -66.51 -23.53
N LEU A 686 -30.47 -65.66 -22.61
CA LEU A 686 -31.86 -65.67 -22.12
C LEU A 686 -32.87 -65.34 -23.23
N CYS A 687 -32.60 -64.34 -24.07
CA CYS A 687 -33.45 -64.00 -25.22
C CYS A 687 -33.52 -65.17 -26.23
N PHE A 688 -32.40 -65.85 -26.48
CA PHE A 688 -32.39 -67.04 -27.35
C PHE A 688 -33.24 -68.17 -26.76
N PHE A 689 -33.12 -68.45 -25.45
CA PHE A 689 -33.97 -69.44 -24.79
C PHE A 689 -35.45 -69.06 -24.84
N SER A 690 -35.79 -67.78 -24.67
CA SER A 690 -37.18 -67.29 -24.81
C SER A 690 -37.71 -67.51 -26.22
N ALA A 691 -36.97 -67.08 -27.25
CA ALA A 691 -37.37 -67.25 -28.65
C ALA A 691 -37.49 -68.71 -29.06
N MET A 692 -36.66 -69.58 -28.47
CA MET A 692 -36.76 -71.03 -28.65
C MET A 692 -38.02 -71.58 -27.98
N ILE A 693 -38.33 -71.21 -26.73
CA ILE A 693 -39.56 -71.62 -26.06
C ILE A 693 -40.79 -71.15 -26.87
N ASP A 694 -40.81 -69.91 -27.32
CA ASP A 694 -41.89 -69.37 -28.16
C ASP A 694 -41.99 -70.11 -29.50
N GLY A 695 -40.86 -70.45 -30.13
CA GLY A 695 -40.80 -71.24 -31.36
C GLY A 695 -41.24 -72.70 -31.18
N ASN A 696 -40.94 -73.29 -30.03
CA ASN A 696 -41.39 -74.62 -29.62
C ASN A 696 -42.90 -74.63 -29.41
N ASP A 697 -43.43 -73.63 -28.71
CA ASP A 697 -44.86 -73.44 -28.51
C ASP A 697 -45.57 -73.20 -29.86
N TYR A 698 -45.00 -72.39 -30.74
CA TYR A 698 -45.52 -72.19 -32.10
C TYR A 698 -45.51 -73.47 -32.94
N LEU A 699 -44.44 -74.26 -32.91
CA LEU A 699 -44.35 -75.54 -33.61
C LEU A 699 -45.36 -76.57 -33.07
N SER A 700 -45.64 -76.56 -31.75
CA SER A 700 -46.67 -77.41 -31.14
C SER A 700 -48.11 -77.03 -31.56
N THR A 701 -48.32 -75.83 -32.09
CA THR A 701 -49.63 -75.43 -32.67
C THR A 701 -49.80 -75.82 -34.15
N LEU A 702 -48.72 -76.29 -34.79
CA LEU A 702 -48.69 -76.72 -36.21
C LEU A 702 -48.86 -78.24 -36.40
N ASP A 703 -49.33 -78.95 -35.37
CA ASP A 703 -49.58 -80.41 -35.34
C ASP A 703 -50.46 -80.92 -36.50
N TRP A 704 -51.25 -80.04 -37.13
CA TRP A 704 -52.12 -80.36 -38.26
C TRP A 704 -51.42 -80.36 -39.63
N LEU A 705 -50.23 -79.77 -39.74
CA LEU A 705 -49.50 -79.57 -41.01
C LEU A 705 -48.25 -80.47 -41.14
N ILE A 706 -47.66 -80.90 -40.01
CA ILE A 706 -46.40 -81.66 -39.97
C ILE A 706 -46.68 -83.09 -39.46
N PRO A 707 -46.18 -84.16 -40.12
CA PRO A 707 -46.36 -85.53 -39.66
C PRO A 707 -45.81 -85.74 -38.24
N ALA A 708 -46.59 -86.37 -37.35
CA ALA A 708 -46.28 -86.53 -35.93
C ALA A 708 -44.87 -87.11 -35.66
N GLY A 709 -44.40 -88.05 -36.48
CA GLY A 709 -43.06 -88.63 -36.34
C GLY A 709 -41.91 -87.66 -36.67
N VAL A 710 -42.13 -86.69 -37.55
CA VAL A 710 -41.14 -85.64 -37.89
C VAL A 710 -41.12 -84.57 -36.81
N LEU A 711 -42.29 -84.20 -36.31
CA LEU A 711 -42.43 -83.24 -35.22
C LEU A 711 -41.77 -83.75 -33.92
N ASP A 712 -41.91 -85.04 -33.61
CA ASP A 712 -41.29 -85.65 -32.42
C ASP A 712 -39.76 -85.71 -32.51
N ILE A 713 -39.20 -85.91 -33.71
CA ILE A 713 -37.75 -85.85 -33.96
C ILE A 713 -37.22 -84.42 -33.79
N ILE A 714 -37.96 -83.41 -34.25
CA ILE A 714 -37.56 -82.02 -34.12
C ILE A 714 -37.61 -81.58 -32.65
N LEU A 715 -38.73 -81.84 -31.95
CA LEU A 715 -38.97 -81.39 -30.57
C LEU A 715 -38.14 -82.17 -29.53
N LYS A 716 -37.99 -83.50 -29.67
CA LYS A 716 -37.28 -84.34 -28.68
C LYS A 716 -35.84 -84.69 -29.08
N GLY A 717 -35.48 -84.55 -30.36
CA GLY A 717 -34.16 -84.89 -30.87
C GLY A 717 -33.31 -83.67 -31.15
N VAL A 718 -33.72 -82.86 -32.13
CA VAL A 718 -32.91 -81.72 -32.59
C VAL A 718 -32.86 -80.63 -31.52
N PHE A 719 -34.01 -80.22 -30.99
CA PHE A 719 -34.13 -79.11 -30.04
C PHE A 719 -33.26 -79.28 -28.77
N PRO A 720 -33.28 -80.43 -28.06
CA PRO A 720 -32.48 -80.61 -26.85
C PRO A 720 -30.98 -80.68 -27.15
N ILE A 721 -30.58 -81.19 -28.32
CA ILE A 721 -29.18 -81.25 -28.74
C ILE A 721 -28.65 -79.85 -29.05
N THR A 722 -29.41 -79.00 -29.75
CA THR A 722 -29.02 -77.60 -29.97
C THR A 722 -28.95 -76.82 -28.65
N MET A 723 -29.89 -77.06 -27.74
CA MET A 723 -29.90 -76.48 -26.40
C MET A 723 -28.63 -76.84 -25.60
N ILE A 724 -28.25 -78.12 -25.58
CA ILE A 724 -27.04 -78.59 -24.90
C ILE A 724 -25.79 -78.01 -25.58
N GLY A 725 -25.74 -77.98 -26.91
CA GLY A 725 -24.61 -77.42 -27.66
C GLY A 725 -24.38 -75.93 -27.37
N ILE A 726 -25.45 -75.14 -27.30
CA ILE A 726 -25.39 -73.71 -26.97
C ILE A 726 -25.06 -73.50 -25.50
N LEU A 727 -25.63 -74.29 -24.59
CA LEU A 727 -25.30 -74.24 -23.16
C LEU A 727 -23.81 -74.54 -22.93
N LEU A 728 -23.25 -75.54 -23.60
CA LEU A 728 -21.83 -75.88 -23.54
C LEU A 728 -20.94 -74.78 -24.15
N TYR A 729 -21.37 -74.16 -25.25
CA TYR A 729 -20.66 -73.02 -25.85
C TYR A 729 -20.62 -71.81 -24.90
N VAL A 730 -21.74 -71.53 -24.22
CA VAL A 730 -21.87 -70.44 -23.25
C VAL A 730 -21.04 -70.72 -21.99
N LEU A 731 -21.11 -71.94 -21.44
CA LEU A 731 -20.28 -72.36 -20.31
C LEU A 731 -18.78 -72.28 -20.65
N LYS A 732 -18.39 -72.70 -21.86
CA LYS A 732 -17.01 -72.56 -22.35
C LYS A 732 -16.58 -71.11 -22.49
N LYS A 733 -17.46 -70.20 -22.90
CA LYS A 733 -17.16 -68.77 -23.05
C LYS A 733 -17.11 -68.02 -21.70
N LEU A 734 -17.98 -68.39 -20.75
CA LEU A 734 -18.04 -67.82 -19.40
C LEU A 734 -16.91 -68.32 -18.50
N TYR A 735 -16.58 -69.62 -18.54
CA TYR A 735 -15.56 -70.23 -17.67
C TYR A 735 -14.19 -70.41 -18.34
N GLY A 736 -14.10 -70.32 -19.67
CA GLY A 736 -12.85 -70.47 -20.41
C GLY A 736 -11.91 -69.25 -20.38
N ARG A 737 -12.35 -68.11 -19.82
CA ARG A 737 -11.51 -66.92 -19.58
C ARG A 737 -10.79 -66.93 -18.23
N SER A 738 -11.01 -67.94 -17.38
CA SER A 738 -10.29 -68.14 -16.12
C SER A 738 -8.97 -68.90 -16.38
N LYS A 739 -7.95 -68.20 -16.88
CA LYS A 739 -6.54 -68.61 -16.73
C LYS A 739 -5.60 -67.44 -16.87
#